data_AF-A0A9E4MMC5-F1
#
_entry.id   AF-A0A9E4MMC5-F1
#
_cell.length_a   1.000
_cell.length_b   1.000
_cell.length_c   1.000
_cell.angle_alpha   90.00
_cell.angle_beta   90.00
_cell.angle_gamma   90.00
#
_symmetry.space_group_name_H-M   'P 1'
#
loop_
_entity.id
_entity.type
_entity.pdbx_description
1 polymer ?
#
loop_
_entity_poly.entity_id
_entity_poly.type
_entity_poly.pdbx_seq_one_letter_code
_entity_poly.pdbx_strand_id
1 'polypeptide(L)'
;MRDRTALSLNTLSRIFKRQQGVDRQSLEYLFQAFGLELTTADFTSPTTSGEESESLGTNPQQDWDNAADTSVFYGRETELAQLWEWMVSDQCRVVAVLGIGGIGKSTIAVKAALQMQAEFEIVVWRSLSNSPPLEELLSSLLKFFMPIYGEDPVIPTTLDEKFSLLMQYLRSRRCLLIMNNVEIILHGEQVGQWRKGYEAYGQLLRTIGETPHKSCLLLTSREKPREIALQEGEQGVVRSLFLSGLTPEDGRAIFRQKGMFTGNEAEWSTLIHHYGGNPLALKMVAAATQELFNGSIAEVLAYLDRGVCVFEDIRDLLDRQFDRLSKNEQKTLFWFAIHREPVLIAEISESMVDIASRQSVPQQINSLLRRSLIEKTDGLFFLQPVVMEYVTSRFIQQVCTEFETSEIDILQSHSLIRVQAKDYVREMQLRLIVQLVIERLLSRYGSVSEIEERARKLLAQQRQKPGYVAGNLINLLVQLQVDLCGSDFSDLVVAEADLRQVNLAGVNFQNADLATSIFSETLGIAMSIDISPNGQIVAVGDSSCMVYLWNIATHQLLATFEGHTGWVWSVVFSPDGNTLASSGSDTSVRLWDVQTHQCLRVLRGHQDSVRAIAFDKGGQYLASGSSDHTIHLWDVQTGECLRVLPREAGLKPRRSRRIIVCYNNLSWSDNDKHDCL
;
A
#
# COMPACT_ATOMS: atom_id res chain seq x y z
N MET A 1 -38.39 40.94 -6.18
CA MET A 1 -38.73 40.40 -4.84
C MET A 1 -37.47 40.04 -4.05
N ARG A 2 -36.54 39.26 -4.60
CA ARG A 2 -35.25 38.94 -3.96
C ARG A 2 -34.48 40.19 -3.49
N ASP A 3 -34.33 41.18 -4.37
CA ASP A 3 -33.56 42.41 -4.05
C ASP A 3 -34.23 43.32 -3.00
N ARG A 4 -35.53 43.13 -2.73
CA ARG A 4 -36.27 43.89 -1.72
C ARG A 4 -36.41 43.18 -0.37
N THR A 5 -36.34 41.86 -0.35
CA THR A 5 -36.61 41.04 0.84
C THR A 5 -35.33 40.46 1.45
N ALA A 6 -34.21 40.47 0.71
CA ALA A 6 -32.97 39.76 1.06
C ALA A 6 -33.15 38.24 1.32
N LEU A 7 -34.32 37.67 1.00
CA LEU A 7 -34.63 36.25 1.15
C LEU A 7 -34.19 35.46 -0.09
N SER A 8 -33.77 34.21 0.11
CA SER A 8 -33.45 33.30 -0.99
C SER A 8 -34.69 32.99 -1.84
N LEU A 9 -34.48 32.67 -3.13
CA LEU A 9 -35.58 32.26 -4.02
C LEU A 9 -36.29 31.00 -3.51
N ASN A 10 -35.57 30.12 -2.80
CA ASN A 10 -36.13 28.92 -2.21
C ASN A 10 -37.05 29.25 -1.03
N THR A 11 -36.65 30.18 -0.16
CA THR A 11 -37.47 30.68 0.96
C THR A 11 -38.73 31.36 0.45
N LEU A 12 -38.61 32.24 -0.56
CA LEU A 12 -39.77 32.87 -1.19
C LEU A 12 -40.71 31.83 -1.81
N SER A 13 -40.17 30.81 -2.49
CA SER A 13 -40.98 29.72 -3.07
C SER A 13 -41.78 28.97 -2.00
N ARG A 14 -41.18 28.69 -0.83
CA ARG A 14 -41.86 28.02 0.30
C ARG A 14 -43.00 28.87 0.86
N ILE A 15 -42.77 30.17 1.08
CA ILE A 15 -43.79 31.10 1.59
C ILE A 15 -44.99 31.17 0.63
N PHE A 16 -44.75 31.32 -0.67
CA PHE A 16 -45.85 31.43 -1.66
C PHE A 16 -46.58 30.11 -1.91
N LYS A 17 -45.88 28.96 -1.85
CA LYS A 17 -46.49 27.64 -2.07
C LYS A 17 -47.24 27.12 -0.85
N ARG A 18 -47.00 27.65 0.36
CA ARG A 18 -47.62 27.21 1.63
C ARG A 18 -47.49 25.69 1.92
N GLN A 19 -46.47 25.04 1.34
CA GLN A 19 -46.29 23.58 1.40
C GLN A 19 -45.36 23.13 2.53
N GLN A 20 -44.55 24.03 3.09
CA GLN A 20 -43.59 23.75 4.16
C GLN A 20 -43.57 24.91 5.17
N GLY A 21 -43.29 24.60 6.44
CA GLY A 21 -43.10 25.61 7.47
C GLY A 21 -41.91 26.51 7.16
N VAL A 22 -42.06 27.79 7.46
CA VAL A 22 -41.01 28.81 7.32
C VAL A 22 -40.86 29.49 8.69
N ASP A 23 -39.64 29.85 9.06
CA ASP A 23 -39.41 30.58 10.29
C ASP A 23 -40.15 31.94 10.27
N ARG A 24 -40.59 32.38 11.44
CA ARG A 24 -41.36 33.62 11.58
C ARG A 24 -40.58 34.85 11.10
N GLN A 25 -39.27 34.87 11.28
CA GLN A 25 -38.40 36.00 10.91
C GLN A 25 -38.36 36.20 9.38
N SER A 26 -38.39 35.13 8.59
CA SER A 26 -38.52 35.18 7.13
C SER A 26 -39.88 35.75 6.69
N LEU A 27 -40.97 35.49 7.43
CA LEU A 27 -42.26 36.14 7.17
C LEU A 27 -42.24 37.62 7.53
N GLU A 28 -41.59 37.98 8.64
CA GLU A 28 -41.40 39.37 9.06
C GLU A 28 -40.60 40.17 8.04
N TYR A 29 -39.48 39.64 7.53
CA TYR A 29 -38.71 40.29 6.45
C TYR A 29 -39.51 40.44 5.16
N LEU A 30 -40.34 39.45 4.81
CA LEU A 30 -41.20 39.54 3.64
C LEU A 30 -42.25 40.65 3.82
N PHE A 31 -42.91 40.73 4.97
CA PHE A 31 -43.94 41.74 5.24
C PHE A 31 -43.34 43.15 5.31
N GLN A 32 -42.20 43.30 5.99
CA GLN A 32 -41.48 44.57 6.10
C GLN A 32 -41.03 45.11 4.73
N ALA A 33 -40.60 44.24 3.81
CA ALA A 33 -40.19 44.63 2.46
C ALA A 33 -41.33 45.26 1.63
N PHE A 34 -42.59 45.08 2.05
CA PHE A 34 -43.78 45.66 1.44
C PHE A 34 -44.51 46.65 2.35
N GLY A 35 -43.91 47.04 3.47
CA GLY A 35 -44.50 47.99 4.42
C GLY A 35 -45.74 47.45 5.15
N LEU A 36 -45.83 46.13 5.31
CA LEU A 36 -46.92 45.44 6.01
C LEU A 36 -46.45 44.99 7.39
N GLU A 37 -47.36 44.94 8.37
CA GLU A 37 -47.11 44.34 9.69
C GLU A 37 -47.62 42.90 9.72
N LEU A 38 -46.81 41.98 10.25
CA LEU A 38 -47.18 40.57 10.38
C LEU A 38 -48.09 40.38 11.60
N THR A 39 -49.34 39.96 11.38
CA THR A 39 -50.30 39.69 12.46
C THR A 39 -50.48 38.19 12.68
N THR A 40 -51.03 37.81 13.84
CA THR A 40 -51.32 36.40 14.18
C THR A 40 -52.39 35.75 13.28
N ALA A 41 -53.10 36.52 12.46
CA ALA A 41 -54.02 36.01 11.45
C ALA A 41 -53.31 35.58 10.15
N ASP A 42 -52.05 36.00 9.95
CA ASP A 42 -51.31 35.78 8.71
C ASP A 42 -50.54 34.45 8.67
N PHE A 43 -50.45 33.74 9.80
CA PHE A 43 -49.77 32.45 9.90
C PHE A 43 -50.48 31.51 10.89
N THR A 44 -50.32 30.20 10.69
CA THR A 44 -50.79 29.19 11.65
C THR A 44 -49.58 28.61 12.37
N SER A 45 -49.63 28.58 13.70
CA SER A 45 -48.63 27.88 14.52
C SER A 45 -49.13 26.45 14.75
N PRO A 46 -48.29 25.41 14.67
CA PRO A 46 -48.73 24.06 15.02
C PRO A 46 -49.04 23.99 16.52
N THR A 47 -50.32 24.03 16.89
CA THR A 47 -50.78 23.88 18.27
C THR A 47 -50.81 22.41 18.66
N THR A 48 -49.97 22.07 19.64
CA THR A 48 -50.10 20.90 20.51
C THR A 48 -51.42 20.98 21.29
N SER A 49 -52.22 19.90 21.30
CA SER A 49 -53.43 19.80 22.14
C SER A 49 -53.47 18.46 22.89
N GLY A 50 -53.44 18.58 24.23
CA GLY A 50 -53.96 17.70 25.30
C GLY A 50 -53.39 16.28 25.46
N GLU A 51 -53.14 15.73 26.64
CA GLU A 51 -53.13 16.18 28.03
C GLU A 51 -52.48 15.04 28.85
N GLU A 52 -51.73 15.39 29.91
CA GLU A 52 -51.30 14.56 31.06
C GLU A 52 -50.29 13.40 30.89
N SER A 53 -49.02 13.67 31.22
CA SER A 53 -48.44 13.18 32.48
C SER A 53 -47.07 13.80 32.74
N GLU A 54 -46.87 14.24 33.98
CA GLU A 54 -45.68 14.93 34.48
C GLU A 54 -44.39 14.11 34.32
N SER A 55 -43.52 14.57 33.44
CA SER A 55 -42.08 14.61 33.68
C SER A 55 -41.52 15.82 32.92
N LEU A 56 -41.05 16.83 33.65
CA LEU A 56 -40.29 17.95 33.11
C LEU A 56 -38.96 17.43 32.53
N GLY A 57 -39.01 16.87 31.32
CA GLY A 57 -37.85 16.72 30.46
C GLY A 57 -37.66 18.04 29.72
N THR A 58 -36.80 18.92 30.24
CA THR A 58 -36.38 20.12 29.53
C THR A 58 -35.78 19.74 28.18
N ASN A 59 -36.39 20.20 27.08
CA ASN A 59 -35.77 20.07 25.77
C ASN A 59 -34.36 20.71 25.81
N PRO A 60 -33.32 20.00 25.36
CA PRO A 60 -31.95 20.47 25.44
C PRO A 60 -31.75 21.71 24.58
N GLN A 61 -31.06 22.71 25.11
CA GLN A 61 -30.77 23.96 24.41
C GLN A 61 -29.59 23.77 23.47
N GLN A 62 -29.72 24.26 22.23
CA GLN A 62 -28.84 23.85 21.13
C GLN A 62 -28.36 25.02 20.28
N ASP A 63 -27.12 24.92 19.82
CA ASP A 63 -26.55 25.77 18.79
C ASP A 63 -25.67 24.94 17.85
N TRP A 64 -26.16 24.71 16.64
CA TRP A 64 -25.50 23.87 15.64
C TRP A 64 -24.64 24.65 14.64
N ASP A 65 -24.68 25.99 14.64
CA ASP A 65 -23.98 26.85 13.67
C ASP A 65 -24.03 26.26 12.23
N ASN A 66 -22.88 26.05 11.58
CA ASN A 66 -22.75 25.46 10.24
C ASN A 66 -22.47 23.94 10.27
N ALA A 67 -23.09 23.19 11.20
CA ALA A 67 -22.94 21.73 11.28
C ALA A 67 -23.38 21.04 9.98
N ALA A 68 -22.74 19.90 9.68
CA ALA A 68 -23.06 19.12 8.50
C ALA A 68 -24.44 18.45 8.62
N ASP A 69 -25.19 18.38 7.51
CA ASP A 69 -26.42 17.60 7.45
C ASP A 69 -26.11 16.10 7.52
N THR A 70 -26.81 15.40 8.41
CA THR A 70 -26.68 13.96 8.66
C THR A 70 -27.99 13.21 8.42
N SER A 71 -28.93 13.81 7.70
CA SER A 71 -30.15 13.17 7.20
C SER A 71 -29.87 11.83 6.50
N VAL A 72 -28.70 11.75 5.86
CA VAL A 72 -28.13 10.53 5.31
C VAL A 72 -26.91 10.10 6.13
N PHE A 73 -26.95 8.90 6.68
CA PHE A 73 -25.87 8.29 7.45
C PHE A 73 -25.80 6.79 7.17
N TYR A 74 -24.59 6.22 7.10
CA TYR A 74 -24.36 4.82 6.74
C TYR A 74 -23.36 4.16 7.67
N GLY A 75 -23.70 2.96 8.14
CA GLY A 75 -22.83 2.16 9.01
C GLY A 75 -22.49 2.86 10.32
N ARG A 76 -21.29 2.56 10.83
CA ARG A 76 -20.68 3.18 12.03
C ARG A 76 -21.42 2.96 13.35
N GLU A 77 -22.30 1.96 13.43
CA GLU A 77 -23.05 1.66 14.65
C GLU A 77 -22.11 1.27 15.81
N THR A 78 -21.01 0.57 15.50
CA THR A 78 -19.96 0.23 16.47
C THR A 78 -19.29 1.48 17.06
N GLU A 79 -18.92 2.43 16.21
CA GLU A 79 -18.28 3.68 16.63
C GLU A 79 -19.24 4.60 17.38
N LEU A 80 -20.51 4.65 16.97
CA LEU A 80 -21.55 5.39 17.68
C LEU A 80 -21.81 4.80 19.07
N ALA A 81 -21.91 3.48 19.18
CA ALA A 81 -22.04 2.80 20.47
C ALA A 81 -20.82 3.06 21.37
N GLN A 82 -19.61 3.06 20.80
CA GLN A 82 -18.39 3.37 21.55
C GLN A 82 -18.36 4.81 22.06
N LEU A 83 -18.77 5.77 21.22
CA LEU A 83 -18.90 7.17 21.63
C LEU A 83 -19.95 7.33 22.73
N TRP A 84 -21.06 6.59 22.65
CA TRP A 84 -22.11 6.60 23.67
C TRP A 84 -21.57 6.12 25.01
N GLU A 85 -20.90 4.97 25.01
CA GLU A 85 -20.26 4.43 26.20
C GLU A 85 -19.31 5.47 26.81
N TRP A 86 -18.42 6.05 26.03
CA TRP A 86 -17.41 6.99 26.54
C TRP A 86 -18.00 8.31 27.04
N MET A 87 -18.94 8.91 26.30
CA MET A 87 -19.45 10.25 26.60
C MET A 87 -20.59 10.23 27.61
N VAL A 88 -21.44 9.20 27.58
CA VAL A 88 -22.61 9.10 28.45
C VAL A 88 -22.28 8.28 29.70
N SER A 89 -21.82 7.04 29.51
CA SER A 89 -21.64 6.06 30.59
C SER A 89 -20.37 6.35 31.41
N ASP A 90 -19.22 6.44 30.74
CA ASP A 90 -17.91 6.67 31.36
C ASP A 90 -17.66 8.15 31.71
N GLN A 91 -18.50 9.06 31.19
CA GLN A 91 -18.41 10.50 31.41
C GLN A 91 -17.02 11.07 31.08
N CYS A 92 -16.47 10.66 29.94
CA CYS A 92 -15.23 11.24 29.43
C CYS A 92 -15.36 12.76 29.31
N ARG A 93 -14.33 13.48 29.75
CA ARG A 93 -14.25 14.94 29.68
C ARG A 93 -13.87 15.41 28.29
N VAL A 94 -12.99 14.66 27.62
CA VAL A 94 -12.55 14.95 26.26
C VAL A 94 -12.54 13.68 25.43
N VAL A 95 -13.22 13.72 24.28
CA VAL A 95 -13.20 12.64 23.30
C VAL A 95 -12.73 13.22 21.96
N ALA A 96 -11.67 12.65 21.39
CA ALA A 96 -11.15 13.03 20.09
C ALA A 96 -11.54 12.01 19.02
N VAL A 97 -12.23 12.44 17.98
CA VAL A 97 -12.51 11.63 16.78
C VAL A 97 -11.47 11.96 15.71
N LEU A 98 -10.64 10.98 15.40
CA LEU A 98 -9.45 11.08 14.53
C LEU A 98 -9.61 10.22 13.28
N GLY A 99 -8.81 10.50 12.23
CA GLY A 99 -8.83 9.75 10.98
C GLY A 99 -8.51 10.61 9.76
N ILE A 100 -8.29 9.98 8.60
CA ILE A 100 -7.94 10.70 7.36
C ILE A 100 -9.04 11.68 6.92
N GLY A 101 -8.68 12.62 6.04
CA GLY A 101 -9.68 13.51 5.46
C GLY A 101 -10.72 12.74 4.61
N GLY A 102 -11.97 13.19 4.64
CA GLY A 102 -13.09 12.52 3.96
C GLY A 102 -13.68 11.30 4.69
N ILE A 103 -13.05 10.79 5.76
CA ILE A 103 -13.45 9.54 6.43
C ILE A 103 -14.82 9.61 7.16
N GLY A 104 -15.38 10.80 7.35
CA GLY A 104 -16.68 11.01 8.00
C GLY A 104 -16.65 11.53 9.44
N LYS A 105 -15.53 12.04 9.95
CA LYS A 105 -15.39 12.55 11.34
C LYS A 105 -16.47 13.56 11.75
N SER A 106 -16.68 14.60 10.93
CA SER A 106 -17.69 15.63 11.22
C SER A 106 -19.10 15.05 11.22
N THR A 107 -19.39 14.14 10.29
CA THR A 107 -20.69 13.49 10.15
C THR A 107 -21.00 12.61 11.35
N ILE A 108 -20.06 11.78 11.82
CA ILE A 108 -20.29 10.95 13.01
C ILE A 108 -20.39 11.80 14.28
N ALA A 109 -19.64 12.90 14.40
CA ALA A 109 -19.73 13.80 15.55
C ALA A 109 -21.12 14.44 15.66
N VAL A 110 -21.69 14.91 14.55
CA VAL A 110 -23.07 15.41 14.52
C VAL A 110 -24.06 14.30 14.86
N LYS A 111 -23.92 13.11 14.25
CA LYS A 111 -24.83 11.98 14.47
C LYS A 111 -24.84 11.52 15.94
N ALA A 112 -23.66 11.38 16.54
CA ALA A 112 -23.49 11.04 17.95
C ALA A 112 -24.16 12.08 18.85
N ALA A 113 -23.92 13.36 18.60
CA ALA A 113 -24.50 14.45 19.39
C ALA A 113 -26.04 14.54 19.26
N LEU A 114 -26.60 14.21 18.10
CA LEU A 114 -28.06 14.11 17.92
C LEU A 114 -28.66 12.90 18.66
N GLN A 115 -27.97 11.75 18.68
CA GLN A 115 -28.43 10.57 19.42
C GLN A 115 -28.37 10.77 20.93
N MET A 116 -27.29 11.39 21.43
CA MET A 116 -27.04 11.60 22.86
C MET A 116 -27.70 12.88 23.39
N GLN A 117 -28.51 13.56 22.58
CA GLN A 117 -28.97 14.90 22.88
C GLN A 117 -29.77 14.99 24.18
N ALA A 118 -30.55 13.96 24.51
CA ALA A 118 -31.32 13.91 25.75
C ALA A 118 -30.45 13.77 27.02
N GLU A 119 -29.19 13.36 26.88
CA GLU A 119 -28.24 13.16 27.98
C GLU A 119 -27.46 14.42 28.36
N PHE A 120 -27.62 15.51 27.58
CA PHE A 120 -26.95 16.78 27.80
C PHE A 120 -27.97 17.91 27.87
N GLU A 121 -27.84 18.80 28.84
CA GLU A 121 -28.72 19.96 29.00
C GLU A 121 -28.47 21.01 27.91
N ILE A 122 -27.22 21.09 27.42
CA ILE A 122 -26.76 22.07 26.45
C ILE A 122 -25.87 21.38 25.41
N VAL A 123 -26.12 21.59 24.12
CA VAL A 123 -25.29 21.08 23.02
C VAL A 123 -24.84 22.22 22.12
N VAL A 124 -23.53 22.38 21.92
CA VAL A 124 -22.96 23.48 21.13
C VAL A 124 -21.94 22.95 20.12
N TRP A 125 -22.11 23.33 18.87
CA TRP A 125 -21.19 23.04 17.77
C TRP A 125 -20.44 24.30 17.33
N ARG A 126 -19.12 24.19 17.16
CA ARG A 126 -18.29 25.24 16.58
C ARG A 126 -17.32 24.67 15.55
N SER A 127 -17.27 25.33 14.39
CA SER A 127 -16.34 25.01 13.32
C SER A 127 -15.08 25.86 13.41
N LEU A 128 -13.91 25.23 13.36
CA LEU A 128 -12.61 25.91 13.36
C LEU A 128 -12.05 26.14 11.95
N SER A 129 -12.85 25.90 10.91
CA SER A 129 -12.42 26.02 9.51
C SER A 129 -11.88 27.40 9.14
N ASN A 130 -12.36 28.47 9.78
CA ASN A 130 -11.92 29.85 9.54
C ASN A 130 -10.74 30.28 10.43
N SER A 131 -10.17 29.36 11.21
CA SER A 131 -9.11 29.65 12.18
C SER A 131 -9.46 30.79 13.15
N PRO A 132 -10.57 30.73 13.91
CA PRO A 132 -10.89 31.80 14.85
C PRO A 132 -9.88 31.81 16.02
N PRO A 133 -9.37 32.98 16.46
CA PRO A 133 -8.66 33.09 17.73
C PRO A 133 -9.52 32.55 18.89
N LEU A 134 -8.88 31.98 19.92
CA LEU A 134 -9.63 31.38 21.04
C LEU A 134 -10.56 32.40 21.69
N GLU A 135 -10.13 33.65 21.79
CA GLU A 135 -10.93 34.70 22.40
C GLU A 135 -12.26 34.96 21.67
N GLU A 136 -12.26 34.89 20.34
CA GLU A 136 -13.46 35.05 19.52
C GLU A 136 -14.39 33.84 19.70
N LEU A 137 -13.82 32.62 19.71
CA LEU A 137 -14.57 31.40 19.96
C LEU A 137 -15.24 31.43 21.34
N LEU A 138 -14.49 31.76 22.40
CA LEU A 138 -15.03 31.87 23.75
C LEU A 138 -16.10 32.95 23.85
N SER A 139 -15.91 34.09 23.18
CA SER A 139 -16.92 35.15 23.15
C SER A 139 -18.21 34.68 22.47
N SER A 140 -18.10 33.89 21.39
CA SER A 140 -19.25 33.27 20.71
C SER A 140 -19.96 32.25 21.61
N LEU A 141 -19.21 31.41 22.33
CA LEU A 141 -19.76 30.45 23.27
C LEU A 141 -20.49 31.15 24.43
N LEU A 142 -19.84 32.13 25.07
CA LEU A 142 -20.41 32.82 26.23
C LEU A 142 -21.68 33.61 25.87
N LYS A 143 -21.76 34.23 24.69
CA LYS A 143 -23.00 34.86 24.19
C LYS A 143 -24.18 33.89 24.17
N PHE A 144 -23.91 32.61 23.91
CA PHE A 144 -24.93 31.57 23.92
C PHE A 144 -25.21 31.06 25.35
N PHE A 145 -24.19 30.84 26.17
CA PHE A 145 -24.36 30.33 27.54
C PHE A 145 -24.99 31.34 28.51
N MET A 146 -24.60 32.61 28.50
CA MET A 146 -25.04 33.57 29.54
C MET A 146 -26.57 33.69 29.67
N PRO A 147 -27.36 33.82 28.58
CA PRO A 147 -28.82 33.86 28.67
C PRO A 147 -29.43 32.58 29.27
N ILE A 148 -28.80 31.43 29.07
CA ILE A 148 -29.24 30.11 29.57
C ILE A 148 -29.11 30.02 31.10
N TYR A 149 -28.14 30.75 31.65
CA TYR A 149 -27.91 30.88 33.09
C TYR A 149 -28.63 32.08 33.71
N GLY A 150 -29.39 32.84 32.92
CA GLY A 150 -30.12 34.03 33.40
C GLY A 150 -29.20 35.23 33.67
N GLU A 151 -28.02 35.26 33.04
CA GLU A 151 -27.05 36.35 33.14
C GLU A 151 -27.16 37.28 31.93
N ASP A 152 -27.00 38.59 32.15
CA ASP A 152 -26.90 39.57 31.06
C ASP A 152 -25.62 39.30 30.24
N PRO A 153 -25.63 39.42 28.89
CA PRO A 153 -24.52 39.04 28.02
C PRO A 153 -23.36 40.05 28.02
N VAL A 154 -22.88 40.43 29.22
CA VAL A 154 -21.67 41.24 29.42
C VAL A 154 -20.47 40.31 29.39
N ILE A 155 -19.93 40.12 28.20
CA ILE A 155 -18.78 39.23 27.99
C ILE A 155 -17.55 39.86 28.66
N PRO A 156 -16.80 39.08 29.48
CA PRO A 156 -15.55 39.55 30.05
C PRO A 156 -14.56 40.04 28.98
N THR A 157 -13.65 40.94 29.33
CA THR A 157 -12.69 41.50 28.36
C THR A 157 -11.41 40.68 28.26
N THR A 158 -11.05 39.92 29.29
CA THR A 158 -9.82 39.12 29.32
C THR A 158 -10.09 37.65 28.97
N LEU A 159 -9.09 36.99 28.40
CA LEU A 159 -9.17 35.57 28.04
C LEU A 159 -9.35 34.68 29.28
N ASP A 160 -8.64 34.98 30.38
CA ASP A 160 -8.68 34.19 31.62
C ASP A 160 -10.04 34.26 32.32
N GLU A 161 -10.71 35.42 32.28
CA GLU A 161 -12.07 35.56 32.80
C GLU A 161 -13.08 34.80 31.94
N LYS A 162 -12.98 34.93 30.60
CA LYS A 162 -13.83 34.15 29.66
C LYS A 162 -13.68 32.66 29.90
N PHE A 163 -12.45 32.22 30.13
CA PHE A 163 -12.10 30.83 30.39
C PHE A 163 -12.67 30.31 31.71
N SER A 164 -12.47 31.07 32.78
CA SER A 164 -12.97 30.73 34.12
C SER A 164 -14.49 30.62 34.13
N LEU A 165 -15.16 31.54 33.44
CA LEU A 165 -16.62 31.53 33.31
C LEU A 165 -17.13 30.33 32.51
N LEU A 166 -16.47 29.97 31.39
CA LEU A 166 -16.80 28.74 30.66
C LEU A 166 -16.67 27.51 31.56
N MET A 167 -15.58 27.39 32.32
CA MET A 167 -15.37 26.26 33.24
C MET A 167 -16.42 26.21 34.36
N GLN A 168 -16.90 27.36 34.83
CA GLN A 168 -18.02 27.43 35.78
C GLN A 168 -19.30 26.84 35.17
N TYR A 169 -19.61 27.18 33.91
CA TYR A 169 -20.77 26.62 33.20
C TYR A 169 -20.65 25.12 32.94
N LEU A 170 -19.47 24.64 32.54
CA LEU A 170 -19.25 23.21 32.31
C LEU A 170 -19.38 22.36 33.58
N ARG A 171 -19.20 22.97 34.76
CA ARG A 171 -19.38 22.34 36.08
C ARG A 171 -20.82 22.37 36.57
N SER A 172 -21.55 23.45 36.30
CA SER A 172 -22.89 23.65 36.83
C SER A 172 -23.94 22.79 36.10
N ARG A 173 -23.87 22.72 34.77
CA ARG A 173 -24.75 21.88 33.93
C ARG A 173 -23.94 20.91 33.06
N ARG A 174 -24.62 19.86 32.60
CA ARG A 174 -24.03 18.87 31.69
C ARG A 174 -24.11 19.37 30.25
N CYS A 175 -22.98 19.82 29.72
CA CYS A 175 -22.87 20.37 28.37
C CYS A 175 -22.09 19.42 27.43
N LEU A 176 -22.47 19.39 26.16
CA LEU A 176 -21.69 18.80 25.07
C LEU A 176 -21.15 19.92 24.19
N LEU A 177 -19.84 20.15 24.25
CA LEU A 177 -19.14 21.07 23.36
C LEU A 177 -18.54 20.28 22.20
N ILE A 178 -18.74 20.72 20.96
CA ILE A 178 -18.22 20.06 19.77
C ILE A 178 -17.33 21.02 18.99
N MET A 179 -16.03 20.70 18.89
CA MET A 179 -15.06 21.47 18.13
C MET A 179 -14.63 20.72 16.87
N ASN A 180 -15.03 21.24 15.71
CA ASN A 180 -14.79 20.58 14.44
C ASN A 180 -13.57 21.15 13.69
N ASN A 181 -12.79 20.27 13.06
CA ASN A 181 -11.61 20.59 12.24
C ASN A 181 -10.44 21.24 13.03
N VAL A 182 -10.08 20.69 14.19
CA VAL A 182 -8.99 21.22 15.03
C VAL A 182 -7.65 21.26 14.29
N GLU A 183 -7.41 20.38 13.31
CA GLU A 183 -6.17 20.36 12.55
C GLU A 183 -5.86 21.66 11.81
N ILE A 184 -6.87 22.50 11.57
CA ILE A 184 -6.75 23.78 10.85
C ILE A 184 -5.94 24.79 11.67
N ILE A 185 -5.94 24.70 13.00
CA ILE A 185 -5.19 25.61 13.89
C ILE A 185 -3.93 24.97 14.47
N LEU A 186 -3.60 23.75 14.06
CA LEU A 186 -2.35 23.07 14.38
C LEU A 186 -1.24 23.43 13.37
N HIS A 187 0.01 23.41 13.85
CA HIS A 187 1.20 23.67 13.07
C HIS A 187 1.32 22.68 11.90
N GLY A 188 1.92 23.12 10.80
CA GLY A 188 2.17 22.25 9.64
C GLY A 188 3.21 21.18 9.97
N GLU A 189 4.43 21.62 10.26
CA GLU A 189 5.61 20.75 10.39
C GLU A 189 5.72 19.99 11.71
N GLN A 190 5.29 20.57 12.83
CA GLN A 190 5.44 19.97 14.16
C GLN A 190 4.10 19.37 14.64
N VAL A 191 4.04 18.05 14.68
CA VAL A 191 2.79 17.33 14.92
C VAL A 191 2.20 17.55 16.31
N GLY A 192 0.90 17.83 16.33
CA GLY A 192 0.09 18.11 17.49
C GLY A 192 0.37 19.47 18.11
N GLN A 193 1.32 20.26 17.58
CA GLN A 193 1.63 21.58 18.11
C GLN A 193 0.69 22.64 17.54
N TRP A 194 0.50 23.71 18.29
CA TRP A 194 -0.36 24.82 17.89
C TRP A 194 0.38 25.77 16.95
N ARG A 195 -0.34 26.38 16.02
CA ARG A 195 0.20 27.52 15.26
C ARG A 195 0.46 28.69 16.19
N LYS A 196 1.42 29.54 15.81
CA LYS A 196 1.71 30.78 16.54
C LYS A 196 0.43 31.62 16.68
N GLY A 197 0.06 31.96 17.92
CA GLY A 197 -1.16 32.69 18.25
C GLY A 197 -2.38 31.82 18.61
N TYR A 198 -2.26 30.48 18.54
CA TYR A 198 -3.32 29.52 18.86
C TYR A 198 -2.97 28.64 20.06
N GLU A 199 -1.86 28.89 20.75
CA GLU A 199 -1.37 28.09 21.89
C GLU A 199 -2.37 28.02 23.05
N ALA A 200 -3.23 29.04 23.18
CA ALA A 200 -4.27 29.08 24.20
C ALA A 200 -5.31 27.96 24.03
N TYR A 201 -5.53 27.44 22.81
CA TYR A 201 -6.37 26.25 22.62
C TYR A 201 -5.79 25.02 23.33
N GLY A 202 -4.46 24.90 23.40
CA GLY A 202 -3.81 23.86 24.18
C GLY A 202 -4.11 23.98 25.66
N GLN A 203 -4.08 25.20 26.21
CA GLN A 203 -4.46 25.43 27.61
C GLN A 203 -5.92 25.06 27.87
N LEU A 204 -6.83 25.35 26.93
CA LEU A 204 -8.23 24.93 27.01
C LEU A 204 -8.38 23.40 27.05
N LEU A 205 -7.80 22.69 26.08
CA LEU A 205 -7.87 21.23 26.05
C LEU A 205 -7.31 20.61 27.33
N ARG A 206 -6.15 21.12 27.79
CA ARG A 206 -5.49 20.63 29.00
C ARG A 206 -6.39 20.76 30.23
N THR A 207 -6.96 21.94 30.42
CA THR A 207 -7.77 22.25 31.60
C THR A 207 -9.08 21.48 31.62
N ILE A 208 -9.76 21.34 30.47
CA ILE A 208 -10.98 20.52 30.37
C ILE A 208 -10.63 19.05 30.71
N GLY A 209 -9.52 18.53 30.19
CA GLY A 209 -9.08 17.16 30.51
C GLY A 209 -8.75 16.96 32.00
N GLU A 210 -8.07 17.91 32.63
CA GLU A 210 -7.56 17.77 34.01
C GLU A 210 -8.59 18.12 35.09
N THR A 211 -9.46 19.08 34.83
CA THR A 211 -10.38 19.59 35.87
C THR A 211 -11.68 18.80 35.93
N PRO A 212 -12.17 18.42 37.13
CA PRO A 212 -13.47 17.78 37.26
C PRO A 212 -14.63 18.67 36.82
N HIS A 213 -15.48 18.14 35.96
CA HIS A 213 -16.75 18.73 35.52
C HIS A 213 -17.69 17.63 35.01
N LYS A 214 -18.97 17.97 34.78
CA LYS A 214 -20.01 17.02 34.32
C LYS A 214 -20.17 16.99 32.79
N SER A 215 -19.53 17.94 32.10
CA SER A 215 -19.63 18.14 30.66
C SER A 215 -18.66 17.27 29.86
N CYS A 216 -18.84 17.22 28.54
CA CYS A 216 -17.93 16.54 27.60
C CYS A 216 -17.57 17.47 26.44
N LEU A 217 -16.28 17.47 26.07
CA LEU A 217 -15.76 18.07 24.85
C LEU A 217 -15.52 16.98 23.80
N LEU A 218 -16.26 17.02 22.70
CA LEU A 218 -16.01 16.21 21.52
C LEU A 218 -15.22 17.04 20.49
N LEU A 219 -14.09 16.55 20.02
CA LEU A 219 -13.35 17.22 18.95
C LEU A 219 -13.15 16.31 17.75
N THR A 220 -13.14 16.90 16.56
CA THR A 220 -12.76 16.20 15.33
C THR A 220 -11.44 16.76 14.80
N SER A 221 -10.53 15.87 14.42
CA SER A 221 -9.26 16.30 13.84
C SER A 221 -8.67 15.25 12.92
N ARG A 222 -7.87 15.66 11.93
CA ARG A 222 -6.99 14.73 11.19
C ARG A 222 -5.70 14.43 11.95
N GLU A 223 -5.33 15.35 12.83
CA GLU A 223 -4.07 15.32 13.56
C GLU A 223 -4.34 15.38 15.07
N LYS A 224 -3.79 14.45 15.83
CA LYS A 224 -3.98 14.38 17.29
C LYS A 224 -3.27 15.57 17.96
N PRO A 225 -4.00 16.47 18.66
CA PRO A 225 -3.38 17.56 19.41
C PRO A 225 -2.46 17.02 20.51
N ARG A 226 -1.39 17.76 20.82
CA ARG A 226 -0.36 17.35 21.79
C ARG A 226 -0.95 17.06 23.16
N GLU A 227 -1.87 17.89 23.64
CA GLU A 227 -2.49 17.73 24.96
C GLU A 227 -3.30 16.44 25.06
N ILE A 228 -4.05 16.07 24.01
CA ILE A 228 -4.78 14.80 23.97
C ILE A 228 -3.81 13.62 24.03
N ALA A 229 -2.72 13.67 23.25
CA ALA A 229 -1.71 12.61 23.25
C ALA A 229 -0.98 12.45 24.60
N LEU A 230 -0.96 13.49 25.44
CA LEU A 230 -0.35 13.42 26.78
C LEU A 230 -1.32 12.93 27.86
N GLN A 231 -2.62 13.17 27.68
CA GLN A 231 -3.66 12.89 28.68
C GLN A 231 -4.44 11.60 28.39
N GLU A 232 -4.39 11.07 27.16
CA GLU A 232 -5.17 9.90 26.77
C GLU A 232 -4.77 8.63 27.52
N GLY A 233 -5.77 7.79 27.84
CA GLY A 233 -5.55 6.46 28.42
C GLY A 233 -6.81 5.59 28.30
N GLU A 234 -6.63 4.28 28.23
CA GLU A 234 -7.73 3.32 27.96
C GLU A 234 -8.87 3.39 28.98
N GLN A 235 -8.56 3.61 30.26
CA GLN A 235 -9.54 3.83 31.33
C GLN A 235 -9.59 5.29 31.79
N GLY A 236 -8.98 6.20 31.04
CA GLY A 236 -8.92 7.62 31.34
C GLY A 236 -10.21 8.36 30.97
N VAL A 237 -10.28 9.62 31.43
CA VAL A 237 -11.35 10.58 31.08
C VAL A 237 -11.08 11.35 29.78
N VAL A 238 -9.90 11.13 29.17
CA VAL A 238 -9.53 11.62 27.85
C VAL A 238 -9.29 10.41 26.96
N ARG A 239 -10.04 10.30 25.86
CA ARG A 239 -9.96 9.15 24.94
C ARG A 239 -9.95 9.59 23.48
N SER A 240 -9.38 8.77 22.62
CA SER A 240 -9.29 9.01 21.18
C SER A 240 -9.91 7.84 20.41
N LEU A 241 -10.87 8.13 19.53
CA LEU A 241 -11.45 7.19 18.59
C LEU A 241 -10.85 7.42 17.20
N PHE A 242 -10.19 6.43 16.62
CA PHE A 242 -9.72 6.48 15.24
C PHE A 242 -10.75 5.83 14.31
N LEU A 243 -11.17 6.56 13.29
CA LEU A 243 -12.11 6.06 12.28
C LEU A 243 -11.36 5.35 11.16
N SER A 244 -11.69 4.08 10.95
CA SER A 244 -11.30 3.26 9.79
C SER A 244 -12.22 3.52 8.59
N GLY A 245 -11.99 2.83 7.47
CA GLY A 245 -12.94 2.78 6.34
C GLY A 245 -14.30 2.17 6.69
N LEU A 246 -15.33 2.50 5.90
CA LEU A 246 -16.59 1.76 5.92
C LEU A 246 -16.42 0.32 5.41
N THR A 247 -17.28 -0.57 5.89
CA THR A 247 -17.39 -1.94 5.38
C THR A 247 -17.83 -1.94 3.91
N PRO A 248 -17.60 -3.03 3.15
CA PRO A 248 -18.12 -3.16 1.79
C PRO A 248 -19.64 -2.94 1.69
N GLU A 249 -20.39 -3.45 2.66
CA GLU A 249 -21.85 -3.31 2.71
C GLU A 249 -22.28 -1.84 2.92
N ASP A 250 -21.69 -1.16 3.91
CA ASP A 250 -21.98 0.25 4.20
C ASP A 250 -21.50 1.17 3.09
N GLY A 251 -20.33 0.87 2.52
CA GLY A 251 -19.75 1.60 1.40
C GLY A 251 -20.63 1.52 0.15
N ARG A 252 -21.22 0.36 -0.12
CA ARG A 252 -22.17 0.18 -1.22
C ARG A 252 -23.47 0.96 -1.01
N ALA A 253 -23.89 1.18 0.24
CA ALA A 253 -25.08 1.97 0.53
C ALA A 253 -24.96 3.43 0.06
N ILE A 254 -23.73 3.98 0.00
CA ILE A 254 -23.45 5.31 -0.55
C ILE A 254 -23.80 5.38 -2.04
N PHE A 255 -23.51 4.33 -2.80
CA PHE A 255 -23.78 4.29 -4.25
C PHE A 255 -25.28 4.33 -4.54
N ARG A 256 -26.10 3.67 -3.72
CA ARG A 256 -27.57 3.61 -3.90
C ARG A 256 -28.24 5.00 -3.95
N GLN A 257 -27.62 6.03 -3.38
CA GLN A 257 -28.14 7.39 -3.46
C GLN A 257 -27.83 8.10 -4.79
N LYS A 258 -26.80 7.68 -5.50
CA LYS A 258 -26.39 8.28 -6.76
C LYS A 258 -27.15 7.69 -7.95
N GLY A 259 -27.46 6.40 -7.90
CA GLY A 259 -28.14 5.73 -9.00
C GLY A 259 -28.14 4.22 -8.89
N MET A 260 -28.36 3.56 -10.02
CA MET A 260 -28.38 2.11 -10.17
C MET A 260 -27.03 1.65 -10.70
N PHE A 261 -26.46 0.64 -10.06
CA PHE A 261 -25.13 0.12 -10.37
C PHE A 261 -25.18 -1.39 -10.61
N THR A 262 -24.33 -1.88 -11.50
CA THR A 262 -24.19 -3.29 -11.86
C THR A 262 -22.81 -3.80 -11.45
N GLY A 263 -22.78 -4.89 -10.69
CA GLY A 263 -21.55 -5.56 -10.26
C GLY A 263 -21.81 -6.68 -9.27
N ASN A 264 -20.96 -7.70 -9.27
CA ASN A 264 -21.02 -8.82 -8.33
C ASN A 264 -20.36 -8.47 -6.98
N GLU A 265 -20.53 -9.32 -5.96
CA GLU A 265 -20.02 -9.03 -4.61
C GLU A 265 -18.49 -8.92 -4.55
N ALA A 266 -17.76 -9.69 -5.35
CA ALA A 266 -16.29 -9.62 -5.39
C ALA A 266 -15.82 -8.30 -6.00
N GLU A 267 -16.48 -7.83 -7.06
CA GLU A 267 -16.23 -6.52 -7.69
C GLU A 267 -16.51 -5.37 -6.72
N TRP A 268 -17.64 -5.42 -6.01
CA TRP A 268 -17.95 -4.43 -4.97
C TRP A 268 -16.91 -4.44 -3.85
N SER A 269 -16.57 -5.62 -3.33
CA SER A 269 -15.55 -5.74 -2.28
C SER A 269 -14.21 -5.17 -2.76
N THR A 270 -13.80 -5.46 -4.00
CA THR A 270 -12.56 -4.95 -4.59
C THR A 270 -12.59 -3.42 -4.71
N LEU A 271 -13.68 -2.84 -5.21
CA LEU A 271 -13.83 -1.40 -5.36
C LEU A 271 -13.80 -0.69 -4.00
N ILE A 272 -14.61 -1.15 -3.04
CA ILE A 272 -14.67 -0.51 -1.72
C ILE A 272 -13.33 -0.63 -0.99
N HIS A 273 -12.67 -1.79 -1.10
CA HIS A 273 -11.34 -2.01 -0.52
C HIS A 273 -10.29 -1.12 -1.19
N HIS A 274 -10.32 -0.96 -2.51
CA HIS A 274 -9.42 -0.07 -3.24
C HIS A 274 -9.50 1.38 -2.74
N TYR A 275 -10.70 1.84 -2.38
CA TYR A 275 -10.90 3.17 -1.79
C TYR A 275 -10.84 3.19 -0.25
N GLY A 276 -10.40 2.09 0.38
CA GLY A 276 -10.27 1.96 1.83
C GLY A 276 -11.55 2.31 2.58
N GLY A 277 -12.73 2.09 1.98
CA GLY A 277 -14.01 2.46 2.57
C GLY A 277 -14.20 3.96 2.85
N ASN A 278 -13.41 4.86 2.26
CA ASN A 278 -13.49 6.30 2.54
C ASN A 278 -14.80 6.89 1.98
N PRO A 279 -15.73 7.41 2.82
CA PRO A 279 -17.04 7.87 2.35
C PRO A 279 -16.99 8.97 1.30
N LEU A 280 -16.07 9.92 1.40
CA LEU A 280 -15.93 10.98 0.40
C LEU A 280 -15.45 10.39 -0.93
N ALA A 281 -14.45 9.52 -0.89
CA ALA A 281 -13.96 8.84 -2.09
C ALA A 281 -15.07 8.02 -2.76
N LEU A 282 -15.80 7.22 -1.98
CA LEU A 282 -16.90 6.42 -2.48
C LEU A 282 -18.04 7.26 -3.07
N LYS A 283 -18.36 8.43 -2.48
CA LYS A 283 -19.36 9.36 -3.06
C LYS A 283 -18.94 9.88 -4.43
N MET A 284 -17.65 10.16 -4.61
CA MET A 284 -17.11 10.64 -5.89
C MET A 284 -17.05 9.52 -6.92
N VAL A 285 -16.59 8.33 -6.51
CA VAL A 285 -16.57 7.13 -7.35
C VAL A 285 -17.97 6.78 -7.83
N ALA A 286 -18.96 6.80 -6.94
CA ALA A 286 -20.35 6.57 -7.31
C ALA A 286 -20.83 7.56 -8.38
N ALA A 287 -20.51 8.85 -8.25
CA ALA A 287 -20.90 9.86 -9.22
C ALA A 287 -20.27 9.61 -10.61
N ALA A 288 -18.95 9.47 -10.71
CA ALA A 288 -18.32 9.25 -12.00
C ALA A 288 -18.59 7.86 -12.58
N THR A 289 -18.79 6.85 -11.76
CA THR A 289 -19.21 5.53 -12.26
C THR A 289 -20.57 5.62 -12.94
N GLN A 290 -21.48 6.41 -12.38
CA GLN A 290 -22.78 6.66 -12.99
C GLN A 290 -22.66 7.47 -14.29
N GLU A 291 -21.79 8.48 -14.32
CA GLU A 291 -21.65 9.41 -15.46
C GLU A 291 -20.81 8.86 -16.62
N LEU A 292 -19.70 8.17 -16.34
CA LEU A 292 -18.73 7.72 -17.34
C LEU A 292 -18.93 6.26 -17.76
N PHE A 293 -19.40 5.41 -16.84
CA PHE A 293 -19.46 3.96 -17.03
C PHE A 293 -20.89 3.40 -16.89
N ASN A 294 -21.90 4.28 -16.94
CA ASN A 294 -23.33 3.93 -16.83
C ASN A 294 -23.67 3.01 -15.64
N GLY A 295 -22.94 3.15 -14.53
CA GLY A 295 -23.14 2.35 -13.32
C GLY A 295 -22.40 1.00 -13.29
N SER A 296 -21.58 0.66 -14.29
CA SER A 296 -20.84 -0.61 -14.37
C SER A 296 -19.59 -0.61 -13.47
N ILE A 297 -19.59 -1.43 -12.42
CA ILE A 297 -18.43 -1.56 -11.52
C ILE A 297 -17.27 -2.29 -12.21
N ALA A 298 -17.56 -3.29 -13.03
CA ALA A 298 -16.54 -4.05 -13.75
C ALA A 298 -15.68 -3.17 -14.68
N GLU A 299 -16.30 -2.19 -15.35
CA GLU A 299 -15.57 -1.24 -16.20
C GLU A 299 -14.63 -0.35 -15.39
N VAL A 300 -15.07 0.15 -14.24
CA VAL A 300 -14.23 0.96 -13.34
C VAL A 300 -13.01 0.17 -12.87
N LEU A 301 -13.20 -1.08 -12.45
CA LEU A 301 -12.11 -1.94 -11.99
C LEU A 301 -11.08 -2.18 -13.10
N ALA A 302 -11.52 -2.39 -14.34
CA ALA A 302 -10.61 -2.56 -15.48
C ALA A 302 -9.72 -1.34 -15.75
N TYR A 303 -10.18 -0.13 -15.39
CA TYR A 303 -9.36 1.09 -15.43
C TYR A 303 -8.42 1.20 -14.22
N LEU A 304 -8.89 0.85 -13.03
CA LEU A 304 -8.08 0.88 -11.81
C LEU A 304 -6.91 -0.12 -11.88
N ASP A 305 -7.12 -1.30 -12.49
CA ASP A 305 -6.07 -2.30 -12.71
C ASP A 305 -4.91 -1.79 -13.59
N ARG A 306 -5.16 -0.76 -14.41
CA ARG A 306 -4.16 -0.09 -15.24
C ARG A 306 -3.45 1.07 -14.52
N GLY A 307 -3.71 1.29 -13.23
CA GLY A 307 -3.09 2.36 -12.44
C GLY A 307 -3.63 3.76 -12.75
N VAL A 308 -4.78 3.87 -13.43
CA VAL A 308 -5.40 5.16 -13.74
C VAL A 308 -6.27 5.60 -12.57
N CYS A 309 -5.79 6.58 -11.80
CA CYS A 309 -6.60 7.20 -10.74
C CYS A 309 -7.78 7.98 -11.36
N VAL A 310 -9.00 7.68 -10.93
CA VAL A 310 -10.22 8.23 -11.52
C VAL A 310 -10.56 9.65 -11.02
N PHE A 311 -9.87 10.23 -10.01
CA PHE A 311 -10.33 11.49 -9.37
C PHE A 311 -9.29 12.54 -9.00
N GLU A 312 -9.64 13.81 -9.24
CA GLU A 312 -8.92 15.03 -8.84
C GLU A 312 -9.31 15.55 -7.44
N ASP A 313 -10.59 15.59 -7.03
CA ASP A 313 -10.95 16.29 -5.77
C ASP A 313 -10.46 15.60 -4.48
N ILE A 314 -10.24 14.27 -4.48
CA ILE A 314 -9.57 13.58 -3.35
C ILE A 314 -8.09 13.97 -3.31
N ARG A 315 -7.48 14.15 -4.49
CA ARG A 315 -6.08 14.55 -4.64
C ARG A 315 -5.86 15.90 -3.98
N ASP A 316 -6.71 16.90 -4.21
CA ASP A 316 -6.61 18.21 -3.55
C ASP A 316 -6.65 18.14 -2.01
N LEU A 317 -7.43 17.21 -1.46
CA LEU A 317 -7.51 16.99 -0.02
C LEU A 317 -6.27 16.28 0.53
N LEU A 318 -5.67 15.39 -0.25
CA LEU A 318 -4.43 14.68 0.10
C LEU A 318 -3.21 15.56 -0.12
N ASP A 319 -3.20 16.41 -1.15
CA ASP A 319 -2.19 17.44 -1.43
C ASP A 319 -2.02 18.34 -0.22
N ARG A 320 -3.12 18.90 0.29
CA ARG A 320 -3.11 19.74 1.50
C ARG A 320 -2.58 19.04 2.75
N GLN A 321 -2.70 17.71 2.84
CA GLN A 321 -2.15 16.95 3.96
C GLN A 321 -0.67 16.63 3.74
N PHE A 322 -0.31 16.26 2.53
CA PHE A 322 1.04 15.91 2.12
C PHE A 322 1.98 17.12 2.18
N ASP A 323 1.51 18.29 1.76
CA ASP A 323 2.28 19.55 1.77
C ASP A 323 2.56 20.07 3.19
N ARG A 324 1.82 19.59 4.20
CA ARG A 324 2.09 19.89 5.61
C ARG A 324 3.21 19.04 6.20
N LEU A 325 3.59 17.95 5.53
CA LEU A 325 4.61 17.03 6.00
C LEU A 325 6.01 17.61 5.79
N SER A 326 6.90 17.34 6.74
CA SER A 326 8.33 17.54 6.52
C SER A 326 8.84 16.64 5.40
N LYS A 327 9.95 17.02 4.75
CA LYS A 327 10.59 16.20 3.71
C LYS A 327 10.88 14.77 4.16
N ASN A 328 11.28 14.61 5.41
CA ASN A 328 11.59 13.33 6.02
C ASN A 328 10.34 12.44 6.22
N GLU A 329 9.22 13.03 6.63
CA GLU A 329 7.92 12.33 6.69
C GLU A 329 7.45 11.91 5.29
N GLN A 330 7.61 12.78 4.27
CA GLN A 330 7.28 12.45 2.88
C GLN A 330 8.11 11.27 2.36
N LYS A 331 9.43 11.27 2.60
CA LYS A 331 10.33 10.15 2.28
C LYS A 331 9.90 8.86 2.97
N THR A 332 9.52 8.92 4.25
CA THR A 332 9.00 7.75 4.97
C THR A 332 7.73 7.20 4.33
N LEU A 333 6.82 8.07 3.88
CA LEU A 333 5.61 7.64 3.16
C LEU A 333 5.95 6.95 1.84
N PHE A 334 6.95 7.41 1.10
CA PHE A 334 7.39 6.73 -0.12
C PHE A 334 7.89 5.32 0.15
N TRP A 335 8.59 5.08 1.25
CA TRP A 335 8.96 3.71 1.64
C TRP A 335 7.75 2.81 1.88
N PHE A 336 6.72 3.28 2.57
CA PHE A 336 5.47 2.51 2.67
C PHE A 336 4.86 2.22 1.29
N ALA A 337 4.91 3.18 0.37
CA ALA A 337 4.42 3.01 -1.00
C ALA A 337 5.21 2.00 -1.83
N ILE A 338 6.51 1.88 -1.58
CA ILE A 338 7.40 0.91 -2.22
C ILE A 338 7.21 -0.49 -1.62
N HIS A 339 7.09 -0.60 -0.29
CA HIS A 339 6.93 -1.89 0.36
C HIS A 339 5.62 -2.60 0.00
N ARG A 340 4.53 -1.85 -0.25
CA ARG A 340 3.21 -2.36 -0.70
C ARG A 340 2.53 -3.39 0.22
N GLU A 341 3.11 -3.71 1.36
CA GLU A 341 2.58 -4.59 2.39
C GLU A 341 2.68 -3.91 3.78
N PRO A 342 1.97 -4.42 4.81
CA PRO A 342 2.22 -4.02 6.19
C PRO A 342 3.64 -4.36 6.63
N VAL A 343 4.32 -3.38 7.25
CA VAL A 343 5.76 -3.45 7.56
C VAL A 343 6.08 -3.09 9.00
N LEU A 344 7.19 -3.64 9.50
CA LEU A 344 7.78 -3.26 10.78
C LEU A 344 8.62 -1.99 10.63
N ILE A 345 8.83 -1.29 11.76
CA ILE A 345 9.73 -0.14 11.82
C ILE A 345 11.15 -0.52 11.38
N ALA A 346 11.61 -1.70 11.78
CA ALA A 346 12.95 -2.20 11.44
C ALA A 346 13.15 -2.32 9.92
N GLU A 347 12.14 -2.79 9.19
CA GLU A 347 12.22 -2.96 7.73
C GLU A 347 12.35 -1.61 7.01
N ILE A 348 11.62 -0.58 7.45
CA ILE A 348 11.78 0.79 6.90
C ILE A 348 13.15 1.36 7.29
N SER A 349 13.59 1.14 8.53
CA SER A 349 14.92 1.57 8.97
C SER A 349 16.02 0.94 8.13
N GLU A 350 15.97 -0.36 7.83
CA GLU A 350 16.97 -1.04 7.01
C GLU A 350 17.06 -0.47 5.58
N SER A 351 15.93 -0.03 5.02
CA SER A 351 15.86 0.62 3.71
C SER A 351 16.54 2.00 3.65
N MET A 352 16.77 2.68 4.79
CA MET A 352 17.40 4.00 4.81
C MET A 352 18.91 3.94 4.52
N VAL A 353 19.38 4.85 3.66
CA VAL A 353 20.79 4.90 3.20
C VAL A 353 21.76 5.29 4.32
N ASP A 354 21.46 6.34 5.10
CA ASP A 354 22.34 6.87 6.14
C ASP A 354 21.84 6.62 7.57
N ILE A 355 22.77 6.60 8.52
CA ILE A 355 22.50 6.27 9.93
C ILE A 355 21.57 7.30 10.60
N ALA A 356 21.68 8.59 10.26
CA ALA A 356 20.83 9.62 10.87
C ALA A 356 19.37 9.44 10.45
N SER A 357 19.13 9.14 9.17
CA SER A 357 17.81 8.77 8.66
C SER A 357 17.26 7.53 9.37
N ARG A 358 18.07 6.47 9.55
CA ARG A 358 17.69 5.25 10.28
C ARG A 358 17.17 5.52 11.69
N GLN A 359 17.87 6.36 12.44
CA GLN A 359 17.52 6.69 13.83
C GLN A 359 16.24 7.54 13.92
N SER A 360 15.91 8.28 12.86
CA SER A 360 14.74 9.17 12.83
C SER A 360 13.43 8.47 12.41
N VAL A 361 13.49 7.25 11.87
CA VAL A 361 12.31 6.50 11.39
C VAL A 361 11.23 6.31 12.45
N PRO A 362 11.52 5.90 13.70
CA PRO A 362 10.49 5.74 14.71
C PRO A 362 9.73 7.05 15.00
N GLN A 363 10.45 8.18 15.01
CA GLN A 363 9.86 9.50 15.20
C GLN A 363 8.95 9.86 14.02
N GLN A 364 9.39 9.61 12.78
CA GLN A 364 8.61 9.87 11.57
C GLN A 364 7.33 9.02 11.53
N ILE A 365 7.42 7.72 11.83
CA ILE A 365 6.26 6.82 11.87
C ILE A 365 5.27 7.25 12.95
N ASN A 366 5.72 7.57 14.16
CA ASN A 366 4.84 8.08 15.21
C ASN A 366 4.16 9.41 14.80
N SER A 367 4.88 10.26 14.07
CA SER A 367 4.37 11.52 13.54
C SER A 367 3.26 11.28 12.50
N LEU A 368 3.49 10.38 11.53
CA LEU A 368 2.53 9.99 10.50
C LEU A 368 1.28 9.32 11.08
N LEU A 369 1.43 8.48 12.11
CA LEU A 369 0.31 7.89 12.87
C LEU A 369 -0.55 8.97 13.52
N ARG A 370 0.07 9.96 14.17
CA ARG A 370 -0.66 11.06 14.82
C ARG A 370 -1.39 11.95 13.82
N ARG A 371 -0.92 12.02 12.57
CA ARG A 371 -1.60 12.67 11.44
C ARG A 371 -2.64 11.77 10.75
N SER A 372 -2.86 10.57 11.29
CA SER A 372 -3.77 9.55 10.77
C SER A 372 -3.48 9.10 9.33
N LEU A 373 -2.27 9.30 8.79
CA LEU A 373 -1.93 8.96 7.39
C LEU A 373 -1.56 7.50 7.18
N ILE A 374 -1.17 6.82 8.27
CA ILE A 374 -0.85 5.39 8.32
C ILE A 374 -1.68 4.72 9.41
N GLU A 375 -1.89 3.43 9.26
CA GLU A 375 -2.56 2.57 10.24
C GLU A 375 -1.58 1.60 10.89
N LYS A 376 -2.00 1.03 12.02
CA LYS A 376 -1.21 0.06 12.77
C LYS A 376 -2.09 -1.12 13.20
N THR A 377 -1.66 -2.32 12.84
CA THR A 377 -2.30 -3.58 13.26
C THR A 377 -1.21 -4.57 13.67
N ASP A 378 -1.31 -5.16 14.86
CA ASP A 378 -0.35 -6.16 15.37
C ASP A 378 1.13 -5.75 15.31
N GLY A 379 1.40 -4.44 15.44
CA GLY A 379 2.76 -3.89 15.36
C GLY A 379 3.26 -3.63 13.94
N LEU A 380 2.51 -4.01 12.92
CA LEU A 380 2.76 -3.70 11.52
C LEU A 380 2.09 -2.37 11.16
N PHE A 381 2.74 -1.61 10.28
CA PHE A 381 2.31 -0.30 9.84
C PHE A 381 2.04 -0.33 8.33
N PHE A 382 0.99 0.36 7.87
CA PHE A 382 0.63 0.38 6.46
C PHE A 382 -0.10 1.67 6.07
N LEU A 383 -0.13 1.97 4.78
CA LEU A 383 -0.94 3.06 4.23
C LEU A 383 -2.35 2.58 3.96
N GLN A 384 -3.32 3.47 4.17
CA GLN A 384 -4.66 3.24 3.63
C GLN A 384 -4.61 3.18 2.10
N PRO A 385 -5.40 2.33 1.44
CA PRO A 385 -5.37 2.15 -0.02
C PRO A 385 -5.41 3.44 -0.85
N VAL A 386 -6.27 4.41 -0.48
CA VAL A 386 -6.34 5.71 -1.17
C VAL A 386 -5.06 6.53 -1.00
N VAL A 387 -4.45 6.49 0.19
CA VAL A 387 -3.20 7.19 0.48
C VAL A 387 -2.04 6.50 -0.24
N MET A 388 -2.03 5.16 -0.31
CA MET A 388 -1.06 4.35 -1.05
C MET A 388 -0.97 4.78 -2.51
N GLU A 389 -2.10 4.85 -3.21
CA GLU A 389 -2.14 5.23 -4.63
C GLU A 389 -1.74 6.70 -4.83
N TYR A 390 -2.19 7.60 -3.96
CA TYR A 390 -1.79 9.00 -4.00
C TYR A 390 -0.27 9.18 -3.80
N VAL A 391 0.30 8.57 -2.76
CA VAL A 391 1.73 8.65 -2.44
C VAL A 391 2.56 8.01 -3.54
N THR A 392 2.11 6.90 -4.12
CA THR A 392 2.78 6.28 -5.28
C THR A 392 2.83 7.24 -6.47
N SER A 393 1.72 7.89 -6.82
CA SER A 393 1.70 8.86 -7.92
C SER A 393 2.63 10.05 -7.66
N ARG A 394 2.71 10.55 -6.41
CA ARG A 394 3.63 11.61 -6.01
C ARG A 394 5.09 11.15 -6.08
N PHE A 395 5.39 9.93 -5.64
CA PHE A 395 6.71 9.32 -5.75
C PHE A 395 7.19 9.25 -7.21
N ILE A 396 6.35 8.71 -8.10
CA ILE A 396 6.64 8.62 -9.54
C ILE A 396 6.86 10.01 -10.13
N GLN A 397 6.03 10.99 -9.77
CA GLN A 397 6.18 12.37 -10.25
C GLN A 397 7.53 12.98 -9.84
N GLN A 398 7.94 12.78 -8.58
CA GLN A 398 9.23 13.26 -8.10
C GLN A 398 10.39 12.55 -8.80
N VAL A 399 10.35 11.22 -8.93
CA VAL A 399 11.37 10.45 -9.68
C VAL A 399 11.54 10.95 -11.12
N CYS A 400 10.44 11.16 -11.84
CA CYS A 400 10.49 11.71 -13.21
C CYS A 400 11.08 13.13 -13.23
N THR A 401 10.67 13.99 -12.28
CA THR A 401 11.19 15.36 -12.17
C THR A 401 12.69 15.37 -11.90
N GLU A 402 13.19 14.52 -10.99
CA GLU A 402 14.62 14.42 -10.69
C GLU A 402 15.44 13.88 -11.86
N PHE A 403 14.89 12.93 -12.61
CA PHE A 403 15.53 12.41 -13.83
C PHE A 403 15.75 13.52 -14.87
N GLU A 404 14.79 14.44 -14.96
CA GLU A 404 14.84 15.60 -15.86
C GLU A 404 15.78 16.69 -15.36
N THR A 405 15.68 17.09 -14.10
CA THR A 405 16.42 18.24 -13.55
C THR A 405 17.84 17.90 -13.12
N SER A 406 18.16 16.61 -12.90
CA SER A 406 19.38 16.14 -12.23
C SER A 406 19.53 16.59 -10.77
N GLU A 407 18.48 17.11 -10.14
CA GLU A 407 18.46 17.40 -8.69
C GLU A 407 18.07 16.13 -7.93
N ILE A 408 19.05 15.24 -7.72
CA ILE A 408 18.80 13.90 -7.17
C ILE A 408 18.63 13.96 -5.65
N ASP A 409 17.48 13.50 -5.15
CA ASP A 409 17.19 13.33 -3.72
C ASP A 409 16.41 12.03 -3.44
N ILE A 410 15.27 11.84 -4.09
CA ILE A 410 14.43 10.64 -4.00
C ILE A 410 15.08 9.45 -4.70
N LEU A 411 15.60 9.64 -5.91
CA LEU A 411 16.32 8.59 -6.65
C LEU A 411 17.55 8.07 -5.89
N GLN A 412 18.12 8.92 -5.03
CA GLN A 412 19.25 8.61 -4.16
C GLN A 412 18.83 7.83 -2.92
N SER A 413 17.69 8.18 -2.34
CA SER A 413 17.24 7.69 -1.03
C SER A 413 16.26 6.53 -1.10
N HIS A 414 15.66 6.22 -2.26
CA HIS A 414 14.63 5.20 -2.42
C HIS A 414 14.92 4.28 -3.60
N SER A 415 14.61 3.00 -3.44
CA SER A 415 14.65 2.01 -4.53
C SER A 415 13.33 2.00 -5.31
N LEU A 416 13.38 1.86 -6.63
CA LEU A 416 12.17 1.66 -7.46
C LEU A 416 11.62 0.24 -7.36
N ILE A 417 12.50 -0.73 -7.07
CA ILE A 417 12.19 -2.16 -6.91
C ILE A 417 12.93 -2.64 -5.66
N ARG A 418 12.33 -3.58 -4.91
CA ARG A 418 13.04 -4.32 -3.86
C ARG A 418 13.26 -5.75 -4.32
N VAL A 419 14.49 -6.13 -4.64
CA VAL A 419 14.81 -7.44 -5.21
C VAL A 419 14.64 -8.57 -4.21
N GLN A 420 14.78 -8.28 -2.91
CA GLN A 420 14.54 -9.23 -1.82
C GLN A 420 13.05 -9.35 -1.43
N ALA A 421 12.15 -8.60 -2.06
CA ALA A 421 10.72 -8.74 -1.81
C ALA A 421 10.15 -10.04 -2.40
N LYS A 422 8.98 -10.46 -1.90
CA LYS A 422 8.22 -11.59 -2.46
C LYS A 422 7.91 -11.32 -3.93
N ASP A 423 7.83 -12.38 -4.74
CA ASP A 423 7.69 -12.24 -6.19
C ASP A 423 6.47 -11.42 -6.61
N TYR A 424 5.31 -11.64 -5.97
CA TYR A 424 4.10 -10.86 -6.27
C TYR A 424 4.26 -9.37 -5.93
N VAL A 425 5.00 -9.01 -4.88
CA VAL A 425 5.29 -7.61 -4.53
C VAL A 425 6.18 -6.99 -5.59
N ARG A 426 7.19 -7.74 -6.04
CA ARG A 426 8.10 -7.28 -7.11
C ARG A 426 7.35 -7.05 -8.41
N GLU A 427 6.43 -7.94 -8.78
CA GLU A 427 5.54 -7.76 -9.93
C GLU A 427 4.66 -6.51 -9.78
N MET A 428 4.11 -6.27 -8.59
CA MET A 428 3.35 -5.04 -8.30
C MET A 428 4.22 -3.78 -8.41
N GLN A 429 5.46 -3.79 -7.90
CA GLN A 429 6.40 -2.67 -8.01
C GLN A 429 6.76 -2.39 -9.46
N LEU A 430 7.05 -3.42 -10.25
CA LEU A 430 7.31 -3.31 -11.68
C LEU A 430 6.13 -2.65 -12.40
N ARG A 431 4.91 -3.17 -12.19
CA ARG A 431 3.70 -2.68 -12.87
C ARG A 431 3.27 -1.29 -12.43
N LEU A 432 3.27 -1.02 -11.13
CA LEU A 432 2.66 0.20 -10.55
C LEU A 432 3.66 1.32 -10.26
N ILE A 433 4.97 1.07 -10.36
CA ILE A 433 6.00 2.09 -10.16
C ILE A 433 6.85 2.19 -11.42
N VAL A 434 7.59 1.13 -11.77
CA VAL A 434 8.62 1.21 -12.81
C VAL A 434 8.03 1.44 -14.19
N GLN A 435 7.00 0.69 -14.55
CA GLN A 435 6.31 0.83 -15.83
C GLN A 435 5.68 2.23 -15.99
N LEU A 436 5.07 2.78 -14.94
CA LEU A 436 4.50 4.13 -14.97
C LEU A 436 5.58 5.23 -15.05
N VAL A 437 6.75 5.02 -14.42
CA VAL A 437 7.92 5.89 -14.61
C VAL A 437 8.35 5.86 -16.08
N ILE A 438 8.49 4.67 -16.67
CA ILE A 438 8.86 4.47 -18.08
C ILE A 438 7.87 5.18 -19.01
N GLU A 439 6.57 4.96 -18.82
CA GLU A 439 5.53 5.58 -19.65
C GLU A 439 5.57 7.11 -19.60
N ARG A 440 5.77 7.69 -18.40
CA ARG A 440 5.91 9.15 -18.26
C ARG A 440 7.19 9.69 -18.90
N LEU A 441 8.31 8.98 -18.75
CA LEU A 441 9.57 9.37 -19.38
C LEU A 441 9.46 9.26 -20.92
N LEU A 442 8.87 8.18 -21.44
CA LEU A 442 8.64 8.02 -22.88
C LEU A 442 7.70 9.10 -23.44
N SER A 443 6.65 9.46 -22.70
CA SER A 443 5.76 10.57 -23.09
C SER A 443 6.49 11.91 -23.20
N ARG A 444 7.62 12.08 -22.50
CA ARG A 444 8.35 13.36 -22.45
C ARG A 444 9.59 13.42 -23.32
N TYR A 445 10.33 12.32 -23.42
CA TYR A 445 11.54 12.17 -24.23
C TYR A 445 11.28 11.52 -25.60
N GLY A 446 10.09 10.98 -25.84
CA GLY A 446 9.67 10.46 -27.14
C GLY A 446 10.33 9.16 -27.62
N SER A 447 11.52 8.79 -27.10
CA SER A 447 12.22 7.55 -27.48
C SER A 447 13.03 6.93 -26.34
N VAL A 448 13.26 5.62 -26.43
CA VAL A 448 14.12 4.87 -25.49
C VAL A 448 15.57 5.36 -25.55
N SER A 449 16.07 5.72 -26.73
CA SER A 449 17.47 6.16 -26.92
C SER A 449 17.79 7.45 -26.16
N GLU A 450 16.86 8.41 -26.09
CA GLU A 450 17.08 9.65 -25.33
C GLU A 450 17.11 9.40 -23.82
N ILE A 451 16.24 8.50 -23.33
CA ILE A 451 16.22 8.08 -21.93
C ILE A 451 17.52 7.34 -21.60
N GLU A 452 17.99 6.46 -22.49
CA GLU A 452 19.26 5.73 -22.33
C GLU A 452 20.44 6.70 -22.21
N GLU A 453 20.59 7.64 -23.15
CA GLU A 453 21.68 8.62 -23.13
C GLU A 453 21.69 9.42 -21.81
N ARG A 454 20.50 9.84 -21.37
CA ARG A 454 20.31 10.56 -20.10
C ARG A 454 20.68 9.69 -18.90
N ALA A 455 20.20 8.45 -18.84
CA ALA A 455 20.48 7.52 -17.76
C ALA A 455 21.97 7.20 -17.66
N ARG A 456 22.66 6.96 -18.78
CA ARG A 456 24.11 6.74 -18.82
C ARG A 456 24.89 7.96 -18.34
N LYS A 457 24.45 9.18 -18.69
CA LYS A 457 25.05 10.43 -18.18
C LYS A 457 24.89 10.58 -16.67
N LEU A 458 23.73 10.20 -16.11
CA LEU A 458 23.51 10.21 -14.68
C LEU A 458 24.35 9.15 -13.96
N LEU A 459 24.43 7.92 -14.50
CA LEU A 459 25.27 6.84 -13.97
C LEU A 459 26.74 7.25 -13.84
N ALA A 460 27.30 7.93 -14.85
CA ALA A 460 28.67 8.42 -14.81
C ALA A 460 28.96 9.38 -13.63
N GLN A 461 27.93 10.06 -13.10
CA GLN A 461 28.04 11.00 -11.98
C GLN A 461 27.90 10.33 -10.60
N GLN A 462 27.62 9.01 -10.55
CA GLN A 462 27.34 8.27 -9.31
C GLN A 462 28.49 7.39 -8.82
N ARG A 463 29.66 7.43 -9.45
CA ARG A 463 30.82 6.66 -8.99
C ARG A 463 31.16 7.00 -7.54
N GLN A 464 31.30 5.96 -6.73
CA GLN A 464 31.63 5.97 -5.30
C GLN A 464 30.59 6.66 -4.41
N LYS A 465 29.38 6.93 -4.91
CA LYS A 465 28.28 7.46 -4.11
C LYS A 465 27.41 6.29 -3.63
N PRO A 466 27.15 6.16 -2.31
CA PRO A 466 26.20 5.18 -1.81
C PRO A 466 24.78 5.52 -2.27
N GLY A 467 23.80 4.65 -2.05
CA GLY A 467 22.38 4.93 -2.35
C GLY A 467 21.84 4.11 -3.53
N TYR A 468 20.64 4.48 -3.99
CA TYR A 468 19.88 3.65 -4.94
C TYR A 468 19.95 4.13 -6.40
N VAL A 469 20.60 5.26 -6.69
CA VAL A 469 20.56 5.86 -8.04
C VAL A 469 21.03 4.89 -9.11
N ALA A 470 22.19 4.26 -8.92
CA ALA A 470 22.75 3.40 -9.96
C ALA A 470 21.89 2.16 -10.20
N GLY A 471 21.42 1.50 -9.13
CA GLY A 471 20.50 0.36 -9.24
C GLY A 471 19.17 0.74 -9.89
N ASN A 472 18.59 1.88 -9.51
CA ASN A 472 17.36 2.40 -10.13
C ASN A 472 17.52 2.65 -11.63
N LEU A 473 18.61 3.31 -12.04
CA LEU A 473 18.88 3.58 -13.45
C LEU A 473 19.15 2.30 -14.24
N ILE A 474 19.88 1.35 -13.67
CA ILE A 474 20.12 0.04 -14.31
C ILE A 474 18.80 -0.72 -14.47
N ASN A 475 17.96 -0.78 -13.43
CA ASN A 475 16.64 -1.40 -13.52
C ASN A 475 15.77 -0.75 -14.60
N LEU A 476 15.78 0.59 -14.72
CA LEU A 476 15.08 1.29 -15.80
C LEU A 476 15.60 0.88 -17.19
N LEU A 477 16.92 0.81 -17.38
CA LEU A 477 17.52 0.38 -18.65
C LEU A 477 17.16 -1.07 -18.99
N VAL A 478 17.19 -1.97 -17.99
CA VAL A 478 16.79 -3.38 -18.16
C VAL A 478 15.33 -3.49 -18.59
N GLN A 479 14.42 -2.77 -17.92
CA GLN A 479 12.99 -2.78 -18.26
C GLN A 479 12.69 -2.13 -19.62
N LEU A 480 13.51 -1.17 -20.05
CA LEU A 480 13.48 -0.59 -21.39
C LEU A 480 14.09 -1.49 -22.48
N GLN A 481 14.58 -2.68 -22.12
CA GLN A 481 15.26 -3.63 -23.02
C GLN A 481 16.51 -3.05 -23.69
N VAL A 482 17.21 -2.16 -23.00
CA VAL A 482 18.49 -1.60 -23.47
C VAL A 482 19.59 -2.65 -23.32
N ASP A 483 20.41 -2.83 -24.36
CA ASP A 483 21.58 -3.70 -24.28
C ASP A 483 22.64 -3.10 -23.35
N LEU A 484 22.99 -3.87 -22.31
CA LEU A 484 24.01 -3.46 -21.34
C LEU A 484 25.40 -3.95 -21.73
N CYS A 485 25.56 -4.78 -22.77
CA CYS A 485 26.87 -5.33 -23.16
C CYS A 485 27.95 -4.24 -23.29
N GLY A 486 29.13 -4.53 -22.74
CA GLY A 486 30.27 -3.60 -22.78
C GLY A 486 30.11 -2.32 -21.92
N SER A 487 29.05 -2.19 -21.12
CA SER A 487 28.85 -1.01 -20.26
C SER A 487 29.89 -0.94 -19.14
N ASP A 488 30.27 0.28 -18.76
CA ASP A 488 31.19 0.52 -17.64
C ASP A 488 30.44 0.94 -16.38
N PHE A 489 30.29 0.00 -15.45
CA PHE A 489 29.67 0.19 -14.14
C PHE A 489 30.70 0.17 -13.00
N SER A 490 31.97 0.46 -13.31
CA SER A 490 33.02 0.50 -12.30
C SER A 490 32.74 1.52 -11.21
N ASP A 491 33.14 1.17 -9.98
CA ASP A 491 33.06 2.00 -8.79
C ASP A 491 31.62 2.46 -8.43
N LEU A 492 30.57 1.83 -8.99
CA LEU A 492 29.18 2.15 -8.66
C LEU A 492 28.68 1.34 -7.46
N VAL A 493 27.81 1.95 -6.64
CA VAL A 493 26.99 1.23 -5.67
C VAL A 493 25.68 0.84 -6.34
N VAL A 494 25.61 -0.39 -6.83
CA VAL A 494 24.47 -0.92 -7.56
C VAL A 494 23.60 -1.69 -6.57
N ALA A 495 22.79 -0.96 -5.82
CA ALA A 495 21.87 -1.52 -4.83
C ALA A 495 20.51 -1.87 -5.45
N GLU A 496 19.94 -3.03 -5.09
CA GLU A 496 18.61 -3.48 -5.53
C GLU A 496 18.45 -3.58 -7.06
N ALA A 497 19.50 -3.94 -7.80
CA ALA A 497 19.39 -4.22 -9.23
C ALA A 497 18.95 -5.67 -9.48
N ASP A 498 17.92 -5.85 -10.30
CA ASP A 498 17.51 -7.16 -10.80
C ASP A 498 18.25 -7.44 -12.12
N LEU A 499 19.36 -8.17 -12.00
CA LEU A 499 20.23 -8.55 -13.12
C LEU A 499 20.02 -10.00 -13.55
N ARG A 500 18.90 -10.61 -13.16
CA ARG A 500 18.51 -11.93 -13.66
C ARG A 500 18.11 -11.81 -15.13
N GLN A 501 18.55 -12.79 -15.92
CA GLN A 501 18.24 -12.90 -17.35
C GLN A 501 18.72 -11.69 -18.18
N VAL A 502 19.68 -10.91 -17.66
CA VAL A 502 20.31 -9.79 -18.38
C VAL A 502 21.61 -10.26 -19.01
N ASN A 503 21.83 -9.91 -20.29
CA ASN A 503 23.12 -10.15 -20.94
C ASN A 503 24.15 -9.11 -20.46
N LEU A 504 25.11 -9.56 -19.66
CA LEU A 504 26.16 -8.73 -19.07
C LEU A 504 27.53 -8.95 -19.74
N ALA A 505 27.56 -9.44 -20.98
CA ALA A 505 28.81 -9.71 -21.68
C ALA A 505 29.67 -8.43 -21.79
N GLY A 506 30.90 -8.51 -21.26
CA GLY A 506 31.86 -7.40 -21.30
C GLY A 506 31.53 -6.22 -20.39
N VAL A 507 30.52 -6.33 -19.51
CA VAL A 507 30.21 -5.27 -18.53
C VAL A 507 31.31 -5.19 -17.47
N ASN A 508 31.81 -3.98 -17.23
CA ASN A 508 32.84 -3.75 -16.22
C ASN A 508 32.20 -3.41 -14.86
N PHE A 509 32.35 -4.29 -13.89
CA PHE A 509 31.94 -4.09 -12.49
C PHE A 509 33.12 -3.88 -11.54
N GLN A 510 34.29 -3.47 -12.05
CA GLN A 510 35.47 -3.26 -11.20
C GLN A 510 35.15 -2.32 -10.03
N ASN A 511 35.42 -2.78 -8.80
CA ASN A 511 35.12 -2.06 -7.55
C ASN A 511 33.65 -1.67 -7.33
N ALA A 512 32.70 -2.25 -8.07
CA ALA A 512 31.29 -2.01 -7.83
C ALA A 512 30.81 -2.72 -6.56
N ASP A 513 29.92 -2.09 -5.80
CA ASP A 513 29.19 -2.73 -4.70
C ASP A 513 27.87 -3.30 -5.25
N LEU A 514 27.73 -4.61 -5.14
CA LEU A 514 26.61 -5.41 -5.67
C LEU A 514 25.92 -6.22 -4.56
N ALA A 515 26.22 -5.94 -3.29
CA ALA A 515 25.84 -6.80 -2.16
C ALA A 515 24.33 -7.02 -2.02
N THR A 516 23.51 -6.07 -2.45
CA THR A 516 22.04 -6.13 -2.39
C THR A 516 21.38 -6.34 -3.75
N SER A 517 22.16 -6.60 -4.81
CA SER A 517 21.65 -6.92 -6.14
C SER A 517 21.52 -8.43 -6.34
N ILE A 518 20.65 -8.84 -7.26
CA ILE A 518 20.44 -10.26 -7.60
C ILE A 518 20.88 -10.54 -9.03
N PHE A 519 21.48 -11.70 -9.24
CA PHE A 519 21.95 -12.19 -10.54
C PHE A 519 21.24 -13.49 -10.89
N SER A 520 21.23 -13.86 -12.17
CA SER A 520 20.97 -15.25 -12.56
C SER A 520 21.98 -16.14 -11.83
N GLU A 521 21.49 -17.20 -11.19
CA GLU A 521 22.36 -18.17 -10.52
C GLU A 521 23.48 -18.60 -11.48
N THR A 522 24.71 -18.55 -10.99
CA THR A 522 25.89 -18.88 -11.77
C THR A 522 25.91 -20.39 -11.94
N LEU A 523 25.73 -20.86 -13.18
CA LEU A 523 26.07 -22.24 -13.54
C LEU A 523 27.49 -22.53 -13.04
N GLY A 524 27.71 -23.69 -12.40
CA GLY A 524 29.05 -24.22 -12.22
C GLY A 524 29.72 -24.48 -13.58
N ILE A 525 30.96 -24.98 -13.57
CA ILE A 525 31.62 -25.40 -14.81
C ILE A 525 30.75 -26.49 -15.45
N ALA A 526 30.24 -26.24 -16.65
CA ALA A 526 29.48 -27.23 -17.41
C ALA A 526 30.40 -28.42 -17.74
N MET A 527 30.06 -29.57 -17.21
CA MET A 527 30.85 -30.80 -17.34
C MET A 527 30.36 -31.65 -18.51
N SER A 528 29.06 -31.61 -18.79
CA SER A 528 28.42 -32.35 -19.87
C SER A 528 27.17 -31.63 -20.35
N ILE A 529 26.92 -31.73 -21.65
CA ILE A 529 25.77 -31.14 -22.32
C ILE A 529 25.20 -32.20 -23.27
N ASP A 530 23.88 -32.31 -23.32
CA ASP A 530 23.17 -33.10 -24.33
C ASP A 530 21.92 -32.37 -24.83
N ILE A 531 21.54 -32.61 -26.08
CA ILE A 531 20.37 -32.00 -26.72
C ILE A 531 19.28 -33.06 -26.88
N SER A 532 18.05 -32.72 -26.51
CA SER A 532 16.91 -33.62 -26.64
C SER A 532 16.71 -34.07 -28.10
N PRO A 533 16.17 -35.28 -28.36
CA PRO A 533 15.99 -35.80 -29.71
C PRO A 533 15.16 -34.91 -30.64
N ASN A 534 14.24 -34.11 -30.09
CA ASN A 534 13.43 -33.15 -30.82
C ASN A 534 14.13 -31.79 -31.07
N GLY A 535 15.35 -31.59 -30.56
CA GLY A 535 16.14 -30.37 -30.72
C GLY A 535 15.62 -29.14 -29.97
N GLN A 536 14.71 -29.31 -29.01
CA GLN A 536 14.05 -28.20 -28.31
C GLN A 536 14.66 -27.88 -26.94
N ILE A 537 15.26 -28.88 -26.28
CA ILE A 537 15.75 -28.78 -24.91
C ILE A 537 17.24 -29.12 -24.90
N VAL A 538 18.01 -28.36 -24.13
CA VAL A 538 19.40 -28.70 -23.79
C VAL A 538 19.49 -29.03 -22.30
N ALA A 539 20.13 -30.15 -21.99
CA ALA A 539 20.47 -30.55 -20.63
C ALA A 539 21.93 -30.23 -20.34
N VAL A 540 22.22 -29.68 -19.16
CA VAL A 540 23.57 -29.35 -18.73
C VAL A 540 23.80 -29.89 -17.33
N GLY A 541 24.78 -30.79 -17.17
CA GLY A 541 25.28 -31.20 -15.86
C GLY A 541 26.52 -30.38 -15.49
N ASP A 542 26.61 -29.91 -14.25
CA ASP A 542 27.66 -28.99 -13.85
C ASP A 542 28.48 -29.43 -12.62
N SER A 543 29.49 -28.63 -12.28
CA SER A 543 30.33 -28.82 -11.10
C SER A 543 29.69 -28.39 -9.78
N SER A 544 28.50 -27.77 -9.79
CA SER A 544 27.74 -27.39 -8.59
C SER A 544 26.80 -28.51 -8.10
N CYS A 545 26.88 -29.68 -8.73
CA CYS A 545 26.07 -30.87 -8.46
C CYS A 545 24.64 -30.79 -9.04
N MET A 546 24.39 -29.84 -9.94
CA MET A 546 23.09 -29.58 -10.52
C MET A 546 23.00 -30.09 -11.96
N VAL A 547 21.77 -30.38 -12.38
CA VAL A 547 21.43 -30.57 -13.80
C VAL A 547 20.37 -29.55 -14.20
N TYR A 548 20.62 -28.82 -15.28
CA TYR A 548 19.73 -27.78 -15.78
C TYR A 548 19.12 -28.21 -17.11
N LEU A 549 17.83 -27.92 -17.30
CA LEU A 549 17.13 -28.03 -18.58
C LEU A 549 16.80 -26.65 -19.11
N TRP A 550 17.18 -26.35 -20.35
CA TRP A 550 16.90 -25.07 -20.99
C TRP A 550 16.16 -25.28 -22.31
N ASN A 551 15.22 -24.39 -22.60
CA ASN A 551 14.62 -24.30 -23.92
C ASN A 551 15.59 -23.57 -24.86
N ILE A 552 15.89 -24.19 -26.00
CA ILE A 552 16.86 -23.67 -26.97
C ILE A 552 16.32 -22.43 -27.68
N ALA A 553 15.02 -22.38 -27.99
CA ALA A 553 14.42 -21.30 -28.76
C ALA A 553 14.13 -20.04 -27.92
N THR A 554 13.70 -20.21 -26.67
CA THR A 554 13.31 -19.09 -25.80
C THR A 554 14.42 -18.64 -24.85
N HIS A 555 15.54 -19.38 -24.77
CA HIS A 555 16.62 -19.14 -23.81
C HIS A 555 16.18 -19.19 -22.34
N GLN A 556 15.05 -19.83 -22.04
CA GLN A 556 14.52 -19.96 -20.69
C GLN A 556 14.98 -21.25 -20.01
N LEU A 557 15.32 -21.15 -18.72
CA LEU A 557 15.50 -22.31 -17.86
C LEU A 557 14.13 -22.96 -17.59
N LEU A 558 14.00 -24.23 -17.96
CA LEU A 558 12.79 -25.04 -17.77
C LEU A 558 12.76 -25.70 -16.39
N ALA A 559 13.89 -26.25 -15.95
CA ALA A 559 13.98 -26.93 -14.66
C ALA A 559 15.43 -27.03 -14.16
N THR A 560 15.58 -27.12 -12.84
CA THR A 560 16.82 -27.50 -12.15
C THR A 560 16.56 -28.80 -11.39
N PHE A 561 17.35 -29.83 -11.67
CA PHE A 561 17.27 -31.12 -11.00
C PHE A 561 18.32 -31.20 -9.89
N GLU A 562 17.83 -31.30 -8.66
CA GLU A 562 18.64 -31.40 -7.46
C GLU A 562 18.69 -32.83 -6.94
N GLY A 563 19.87 -33.28 -6.50
CA GLY A 563 20.01 -34.55 -5.81
C GLY A 563 21.39 -35.20 -5.92
N HIS A 564 22.20 -34.83 -6.91
CA HIS A 564 23.60 -35.23 -6.88
C HIS A 564 24.32 -34.53 -5.71
N THR A 565 25.22 -35.25 -5.06
CA THR A 565 26.03 -34.71 -3.93
C THR A 565 27.49 -34.48 -4.32
N GLY A 566 27.78 -34.52 -5.62
CA GLY A 566 29.07 -34.21 -6.22
C GLY A 566 28.89 -33.86 -7.70
N TRP A 567 29.99 -33.52 -8.38
CA TRP A 567 29.96 -33.07 -9.78
C TRP A 567 29.20 -34.02 -10.69
N VAL A 568 28.38 -33.47 -11.59
CA VAL A 568 27.66 -34.25 -12.59
C VAL A 568 28.54 -34.40 -13.82
N TRP A 569 29.12 -35.59 -14.02
CA TRP A 569 30.09 -35.83 -15.09
C TRP A 569 29.47 -36.02 -16.46
N SER A 570 28.23 -36.51 -16.53
CA SER A 570 27.57 -36.84 -17.79
C SER A 570 26.06 -36.70 -17.66
N VAL A 571 25.43 -36.15 -18.68
CA VAL A 571 23.97 -36.13 -18.88
C VAL A 571 23.66 -36.69 -20.26
N VAL A 572 22.57 -37.46 -20.39
CA VAL A 572 22.14 -38.02 -21.68
C VAL A 572 20.62 -38.19 -21.72
N PHE A 573 19.98 -37.77 -22.80
CA PHE A 573 18.56 -38.03 -23.05
C PHE A 573 18.34 -39.47 -23.53
N SER A 574 17.20 -40.05 -23.13
CA SER A 574 16.70 -41.27 -23.75
C SER A 574 16.32 -41.00 -25.22
N PRO A 575 16.31 -42.04 -26.08
CA PRO A 575 15.97 -41.87 -27.50
C PRO A 575 14.58 -41.29 -27.78
N ASP A 576 13.63 -41.49 -26.86
CA ASP A 576 12.28 -40.92 -26.92
C ASP A 576 12.19 -39.50 -26.33
N GLY A 577 13.25 -39.02 -25.67
CA GLY A 577 13.33 -37.70 -25.05
C GLY A 577 12.56 -37.54 -23.74
N ASN A 578 11.91 -38.60 -23.24
CA ASN A 578 11.06 -38.51 -22.04
C ASN A 578 11.86 -38.66 -20.74
N THR A 579 13.00 -39.34 -20.79
CA THR A 579 13.87 -39.57 -19.62
C THR A 579 15.23 -38.92 -19.84
N LEU A 580 15.74 -38.26 -18.81
CA LEU A 580 17.13 -37.80 -18.75
C LEU A 580 17.89 -38.67 -17.75
N ALA A 581 19.05 -39.19 -18.14
CA ALA A 581 19.98 -39.83 -17.21
C ALA A 581 21.12 -38.86 -16.87
N SER A 582 21.55 -38.85 -15.60
CA SER A 582 22.72 -38.11 -15.14
C SER A 582 23.61 -38.97 -14.26
N SER A 583 24.93 -38.77 -14.31
CA SER A 583 25.89 -39.52 -13.50
C SER A 583 26.86 -38.60 -12.77
N GLY A 584 27.21 -38.93 -11.52
CA GLY A 584 27.96 -38.03 -10.65
C GLY A 584 29.19 -38.61 -9.96
N SER A 585 29.98 -37.72 -9.35
CA SER A 585 31.05 -38.06 -8.40
C SER A 585 30.54 -38.78 -7.15
N ASP A 586 29.23 -38.70 -6.88
CA ASP A 586 28.56 -39.36 -5.76
C ASP A 586 28.25 -40.85 -5.98
N THR A 587 28.95 -41.45 -6.96
CA THR A 587 28.87 -42.85 -7.38
C THR A 587 27.50 -43.30 -7.88
N SER A 588 26.57 -42.36 -8.11
CA SER A 588 25.20 -42.66 -8.53
C SER A 588 24.94 -42.29 -9.98
N VAL A 589 23.97 -42.99 -10.57
CA VAL A 589 23.28 -42.57 -11.79
C VAL A 589 21.84 -42.27 -11.44
N ARG A 590 21.29 -41.15 -11.90
CA ARG A 590 19.91 -40.73 -11.64
C ARG A 590 19.14 -40.69 -12.94
N LEU A 591 17.88 -41.11 -12.88
CA LEU A 591 16.92 -41.02 -13.98
C LEU A 591 15.88 -39.98 -13.61
N TRP A 592 15.61 -39.06 -14.53
CA TRP A 592 14.70 -37.93 -14.36
C TRP A 592 13.63 -37.96 -15.43
N ASP A 593 12.41 -37.65 -15.04
CA ASP A 593 11.33 -37.43 -15.98
C ASP A 593 11.41 -36.00 -16.53
N VAL A 594 11.48 -35.87 -17.85
CA VAL A 594 11.71 -34.58 -18.50
C VAL A 594 10.48 -33.68 -18.42
N GLN A 595 9.26 -34.23 -18.34
CA GLN A 595 8.02 -33.45 -18.34
C GLN A 595 7.60 -33.01 -16.93
N THR A 596 7.74 -33.89 -15.95
CA THR A 596 7.34 -33.67 -14.56
C THR A 596 8.47 -33.15 -13.69
N HIS A 597 9.71 -33.20 -14.19
CA HIS A 597 10.92 -32.73 -13.51
C HIS A 597 11.26 -33.51 -12.22
N GLN A 598 10.72 -34.72 -12.08
CA GLN A 598 10.92 -35.56 -10.89
C GLN A 598 12.04 -36.58 -11.09
N CYS A 599 12.75 -36.90 -10.01
CA CYS A 599 13.67 -38.02 -9.98
C CYS A 599 12.88 -39.33 -9.99
N LEU A 600 12.94 -40.07 -11.10
CA LEU A 600 12.30 -41.37 -11.24
C LEU A 600 13.03 -42.42 -10.42
N ARG A 601 14.37 -42.48 -10.53
CA ARG A 601 15.21 -43.49 -9.89
C ARG A 601 16.61 -42.99 -9.57
N VAL A 602 17.21 -43.61 -8.56
CA VAL A 602 18.63 -43.48 -8.23
C VAL A 602 19.27 -44.86 -8.28
N LEU A 603 20.08 -45.09 -9.31
CA LEU A 603 20.80 -46.33 -9.55
C LEU A 603 22.11 -46.30 -8.74
N ARG A 604 22.21 -47.21 -7.77
CA ARG A 604 23.37 -47.32 -6.86
C ARG A 604 24.03 -48.68 -7.06
N GLY A 605 25.36 -48.70 -7.08
CA GLY A 605 26.13 -49.94 -7.18
C GLY A 605 27.61 -49.73 -7.50
N HIS A 606 27.94 -48.65 -8.22
CA HIS A 606 29.32 -48.25 -8.45
C HIS A 606 30.01 -47.84 -7.15
N GLN A 607 31.31 -48.16 -7.06
CA GLN A 607 32.14 -47.91 -5.87
C GLN A 607 32.97 -46.62 -5.98
N ASP A 608 32.92 -45.96 -7.13
CA ASP A 608 33.62 -44.70 -7.40
C ASP A 608 32.82 -43.87 -8.44
N SER A 609 33.30 -42.67 -8.73
CA SER A 609 32.71 -41.66 -9.62
C SER A 609 32.33 -42.26 -10.98
N VAL A 610 31.05 -42.11 -11.33
CA VAL A 610 30.52 -42.54 -12.63
C VAL A 610 30.76 -41.42 -13.64
N ARG A 611 31.57 -41.70 -14.65
CA ARG A 611 32.10 -40.69 -15.59
C ARG A 611 31.41 -40.66 -16.94
N ALA A 612 30.76 -41.75 -17.32
CA ALA A 612 30.11 -41.89 -18.60
C ALA A 612 28.84 -42.72 -18.46
N ILE A 613 27.81 -42.31 -19.17
CA ILE A 613 26.54 -43.04 -19.32
C ILE A 613 26.10 -43.02 -20.77
N ALA A 614 25.39 -44.06 -21.21
CA ALA A 614 24.82 -44.15 -22.55
C ALA A 614 23.57 -45.02 -22.55
N PHE A 615 22.50 -44.55 -23.16
CA PHE A 615 21.32 -45.36 -23.45
C PHE A 615 21.57 -46.28 -24.65
N ASP A 616 20.92 -47.44 -24.65
CA ASP A 616 20.75 -48.22 -25.87
C ASP A 616 19.75 -47.53 -26.82
N LYS A 617 19.66 -48.01 -28.06
CA LYS A 617 18.78 -47.41 -29.06
C LYS A 617 17.30 -47.50 -28.72
N GLY A 618 16.90 -48.51 -27.96
CA GLY A 618 15.52 -48.70 -27.51
C GLY A 618 15.18 -47.90 -26.24
N GLY A 619 16.17 -47.33 -25.55
CA GLY A 619 15.99 -46.66 -24.25
C GLY A 619 15.65 -47.62 -23.11
N GLN A 620 15.73 -48.93 -23.32
CA GLN A 620 15.41 -49.95 -22.32
C GLN A 620 16.58 -50.18 -21.36
N TYR A 621 17.81 -50.01 -21.85
CA TYR A 621 19.02 -50.26 -21.10
C TYR A 621 19.90 -49.03 -21.03
N LEU A 622 20.57 -48.86 -19.89
CA LEU A 622 21.58 -47.83 -19.68
C LEU A 622 22.91 -48.49 -19.33
N ALA A 623 23.98 -48.14 -20.02
CA ALA A 623 25.34 -48.51 -19.63
C ALA A 623 25.99 -47.37 -18.85
N SER A 624 26.70 -47.67 -17.76
CA SER A 624 27.48 -46.69 -17.00
C SER A 624 28.91 -47.15 -16.76
N GLY A 625 29.87 -46.28 -17.01
CA GLY A 625 31.30 -46.51 -16.80
C GLY A 625 31.84 -45.69 -15.63
N SER A 626 32.51 -46.36 -14.70
CA SER A 626 33.00 -45.73 -13.47
C SER A 626 34.52 -45.79 -13.33
N SER A 627 35.03 -44.90 -12.47
CA SER A 627 36.43 -44.91 -12.01
C SER A 627 36.78 -46.17 -11.20
N ASP A 628 35.78 -46.95 -10.76
CA ASP A 628 35.95 -48.25 -10.09
C ASP A 628 36.42 -49.38 -11.04
N HIS A 629 36.68 -49.04 -12.30
CA HIS A 629 37.14 -49.95 -13.35
C HIS A 629 36.10 -50.99 -13.79
N THR A 630 34.82 -50.71 -13.57
CA THR A 630 33.71 -51.55 -14.03
C THR A 630 32.75 -50.79 -14.95
N ILE A 631 32.01 -51.55 -15.75
CA ILE A 631 30.84 -51.07 -16.49
C ILE A 631 29.61 -51.78 -15.95
N HIS A 632 28.58 -51.02 -15.59
CA HIS A 632 27.29 -51.58 -15.20
C HIS A 632 26.29 -51.43 -16.33
N LEU A 633 25.49 -52.46 -16.56
CA LEU A 633 24.32 -52.43 -17.44
C LEU A 633 23.06 -52.44 -16.57
N TRP A 634 22.22 -51.43 -16.74
CA TRP A 634 21.01 -51.22 -15.97
C TRP A 634 19.78 -51.41 -16.84
N ASP A 635 18.74 -51.99 -16.26
CA ASP A 635 17.40 -51.91 -16.80
C ASP A 635 16.76 -50.57 -16.38
N VAL A 636 16.34 -49.76 -17.34
CA VAL A 636 15.85 -48.39 -17.09
C VAL A 636 14.51 -48.40 -16.36
N GLN A 637 13.66 -49.38 -16.67
CA GLN A 637 12.30 -49.45 -16.12
C GLN A 637 12.31 -49.88 -14.65
N THR A 638 13.10 -50.90 -14.31
CA THR A 638 13.18 -51.47 -12.96
C THR A 638 14.24 -50.78 -12.10
N GLY A 639 15.30 -50.26 -12.73
CA GLY A 639 16.48 -49.72 -12.05
C GLY A 639 17.46 -50.79 -11.55
N GLU A 640 17.25 -52.05 -11.92
CA GLU A 640 18.12 -53.15 -11.50
C GLU A 640 19.42 -53.20 -12.31
N CYS A 641 20.52 -53.54 -11.65
CA CYS A 641 21.79 -53.82 -12.32
C CYS A 641 21.76 -55.23 -12.91
N LEU A 642 21.67 -55.34 -14.22
CA LEU A 642 21.59 -56.62 -14.94
C LEU A 642 22.94 -57.31 -15.02
N ARG A 643 24.02 -56.54 -15.24
CA ARG A 643 25.38 -57.06 -15.37
C ARG A 643 26.41 -56.06 -14.89
N VAL A 644 27.48 -56.59 -14.30
CA VAL A 644 28.71 -55.88 -13.98
C VAL A 644 29.83 -56.49 -14.83
N LEU A 645 30.46 -55.66 -15.66
CA LEU A 645 31.58 -56.05 -16.52
C LEU A 645 32.88 -55.53 -15.90
N PRO A 646 33.68 -56.39 -15.26
CA PRO A 646 34.97 -56.01 -14.71
C PRO A 646 36.02 -55.88 -15.82
N ARG A 647 37.08 -55.13 -15.55
CA ARG A 647 38.27 -55.13 -16.41
C ARG A 647 38.92 -56.52 -16.45
N GLU A 648 39.02 -57.13 -17.63
CA GLU A 648 39.77 -58.39 -17.79
C GLU A 648 41.27 -58.18 -17.49
N ALA A 649 41.78 -58.93 -16.51
CA ALA A 649 43.18 -58.95 -16.12
C ALA A 649 44.01 -59.74 -17.15
N GLY A 650 44.32 -59.11 -18.29
CA GLY A 650 45.15 -59.77 -19.32
C GLY A 650 45.75 -58.87 -20.40
N LEU A 651 45.15 -57.70 -20.67
CA LEU A 651 45.65 -56.80 -21.71
C LEU A 651 46.64 -55.77 -21.12
N LYS A 652 47.94 -55.99 -21.35
CA LYS A 652 48.98 -54.97 -21.11
C LYS A 652 48.62 -53.69 -21.90
N PRO A 653 48.67 -52.50 -21.27
CA PRO A 653 48.31 -51.26 -21.94
C PRO A 653 49.39 -50.90 -22.97
N ARG A 654 49.12 -51.16 -24.26
CA ARG A 654 49.85 -50.46 -25.33
C ARG A 654 49.27 -49.04 -25.42
N ARG A 655 49.97 -48.08 -24.81
CA ARG A 655 49.81 -46.62 -24.90
C ARG A 655 48.37 -46.12 -25.05
N SER A 656 47.81 -45.60 -23.95
CA SER A 656 46.77 -44.56 -23.91
C SER A 656 45.85 -44.50 -25.13
N ARG A 657 44.93 -45.46 -25.26
CA ARG A 657 43.73 -45.27 -26.06
C ARG A 657 42.62 -44.93 -25.09
N ARG A 658 42.16 -43.67 -25.15
CA ARG A 658 40.83 -43.30 -24.62
C ARG A 658 39.83 -44.21 -25.31
N ILE A 659 39.00 -44.93 -24.56
CA ILE A 659 37.75 -45.44 -25.12
C ILE A 659 36.88 -44.20 -25.28
N ILE A 660 36.86 -43.66 -26.50
CA ILE A 660 35.84 -42.69 -26.90
C ILE A 660 34.65 -43.57 -27.29
N VAL A 661 33.58 -43.54 -26.50
CA VAL A 661 32.27 -43.97 -26.99
C VAL A 661 31.83 -42.87 -27.95
N CYS A 662 32.20 -43.01 -29.23
CA CYS A 662 31.77 -42.07 -30.26
C CYS A 662 30.28 -42.29 -30.54
N TYR A 663 29.50 -41.22 -30.45
CA TYR A 663 28.20 -41.13 -31.12
C TYR A 663 28.42 -41.30 -32.63
N ASN A 664 27.92 -42.39 -33.20
CA ASN A 664 27.54 -42.44 -34.61
C ASN A 664 26.51 -43.57 -34.82
N ASN A 665 25.45 -43.21 -35.53
CA ASN A 665 24.37 -44.07 -36.01
C ASN A 665 24.91 -45.41 -36.56
N LEU A 666 24.83 -46.49 -35.77
CA LEU A 666 25.10 -47.84 -36.27
C LEU A 666 23.85 -48.36 -37.00
N SER A 667 23.80 -48.28 -38.31
CA SER A 667 22.92 -49.17 -39.09
C SER A 667 23.40 -50.62 -38.89
N TRP A 668 22.56 -51.52 -38.41
CA TRP A 668 22.86 -52.96 -38.42
C TRP A 668 22.56 -53.50 -39.82
N SER A 669 23.58 -53.94 -40.55
CA SER A 669 23.40 -54.87 -41.67
C SER A 669 23.68 -56.28 -41.17
N ASP A 670 22.71 -57.17 -41.28
CA ASP A 670 22.85 -58.61 -41.05
C ASP A 670 23.93 -59.18 -41.96
N ASN A 671 25.15 -59.29 -41.45
CA ASN A 671 26.18 -60.28 -41.80
C ASN A 671 27.49 -59.81 -41.17
N ASP A 672 27.78 -60.29 -39.96
CA ASP A 672 29.02 -61.01 -39.71
C ASP A 672 29.05 -61.50 -38.27
N LYS A 673 29.10 -62.83 -38.14
CA LYS A 673 29.46 -63.52 -36.90
C LYS A 673 30.95 -63.31 -36.68
N HIS A 674 31.28 -62.93 -35.44
CA HIS A 674 32.54 -63.12 -34.71
C HIS A 674 33.19 -61.84 -34.16
N ASP A 675 33.36 -61.92 -32.84
CA ASP A 675 34.38 -61.30 -31.99
C ASP A 675 34.29 -59.79 -31.73
N CYS A 676 33.44 -59.47 -30.75
CA CYS A 676 33.60 -58.28 -29.91
C CYS A 676 34.86 -58.38 -29.05
N LEU A 677 35.68 -57.32 -29.06
CA LEU A 677 36.56 -56.92 -27.96
C LEU A 677 36.36 -55.42 -27.71
#